data_AF-A0AA87REE0-F1
#
_entry.id   AF-A0AA87REE0-F1
#
_cell.length_a   1.000
_cell.length_b   1.000
_cell.length_c   1.000
_cell.angle_alpha   90.00
_cell.angle_beta   90.00
_cell.angle_gamma   90.00
#
_symmetry.space_group_name_H-M   'P 1'
#
loop_
_entity.id
_entity.type
_entity.pdbx_description
1 polymer ?
#
loop_
_entity_poly.entity_id
_entity_poly.type
_entity_poly.pdbx_seq_one_letter_code
_entity_poly.pdbx_strand_id
1 'polypeptide(L)'
;MSGGAPERRPLRVDAATPAPGSVRQQREPRRSRAGVTETLALAVLPVAWLWSTISVLGEAWLWAVVGAVATMALAAALVRAVWPPLVGSAAAALVGVGWVTVLTAPDDALLGMIPTPAAVVESMAVLNQGVLDIAWALSTPLDATGAVLAVIVAAAVVLTVMVDVLAHGLRVPAIAVVFAVVPLALPIAFRIEVPWWHALPGAIASAAALAAPAIDERMAMRRGWVAPVALVAVAAVLSAAVPLVAPSPRETDIDLPTLEELFSPATPMLSTDIDLGDELRRPADRPVFTYSTTDDAPIVSRLMTLPEAGPEGFVAVDPEPGSPAVLVEGADAGVPMRMTVRMGNVRAESLPMPERVAGVQAPGGSSWDDANDALRISADVDTRGLEFTASGSRSRPLESLPADAGSTGHDAYLAMPEAAATIVAQGAALVHEGMTAADRVRAVHGFMTEGLWNYSEQLDLPGFAGASGDGWEALAGFLETRSGYCVHYASATAGLLRGAGVPARVVVGFLPGSEIRGGWAVSTNDMHAWAEAWVDGAGWVRVETTPGAGTGVVSPEGADITPSPTPEPTESEPEPTEAPSAPPTPGATPSAPAPSETAAPQAPGADDALVDPALLRAVLIALAVLLVLALPAIVRAVQRAVRLRRGAPGGWSELRATLADLGAALPDSTTPGQLQAAIAARVEPTATAASDRVRLAAERAVFDAGPREPGAVDDDVRAVRRALAQASPWWRRLLATLLPPSLVRVIAPDRDDDGR
;
A
#
# COMPACT_ATOMS: atom_id res chain seq x y z
N MET A 1 0.86 -104.71 -28.47
CA MET A 1 0.78 -105.71 -29.55
C MET A 1 -0.14 -105.17 -30.62
N SER A 2 -0.06 -105.67 -31.85
CA SER A 2 -0.79 -105.06 -32.98
C SER A 2 -0.09 -103.74 -33.41
N GLY A 3 -0.61 -102.94 -34.34
CA GLY A 3 -1.83 -103.12 -35.13
C GLY A 3 -2.43 -101.78 -35.54
N GLY A 4 -3.00 -101.72 -36.74
CA GLY A 4 -3.99 -100.71 -37.13
C GLY A 4 -3.47 -99.35 -37.62
N ALA A 5 -3.65 -99.09 -38.92
CA ALA A 5 -4.38 -97.88 -39.32
C ALA A 5 -5.86 -98.02 -38.84
N PRO A 6 -6.66 -96.95 -38.60
CA PRO A 6 -6.83 -95.75 -39.44
C PRO A 6 -6.75 -94.44 -38.59
N GLU A 7 -7.26 -93.24 -38.93
CA GLU A 7 -8.09 -92.79 -40.05
C GLU A 7 -7.78 -91.34 -40.53
N ARG A 8 -8.81 -90.51 -40.74
CA ARG A 8 -8.78 -89.17 -41.36
C ARG A 8 -9.40 -88.14 -40.43
N ARG A 9 -8.76 -86.97 -40.26
CA ARG A 9 -9.29 -85.61 -40.56
C ARG A 9 -8.38 -84.50 -39.96
N PRO A 10 -8.49 -83.23 -40.44
CA PRO A 10 -7.38 -82.29 -40.37
C PRO A 10 -7.29 -81.51 -39.06
N LEU A 11 -6.09 -81.00 -38.79
CA LEU A 11 -5.82 -79.96 -37.79
C LEU A 11 -6.62 -78.68 -38.12
N ARG A 12 -7.74 -78.48 -37.43
CA ARG A 12 -8.27 -77.13 -37.16
C ARG A 12 -7.46 -76.56 -36.00
N VAL A 13 -6.68 -75.53 -36.27
CA VAL A 13 -6.22 -74.62 -35.22
C VAL A 13 -7.42 -73.74 -34.86
N ASP A 14 -7.86 -73.76 -33.61
CA ASP A 14 -8.98 -72.94 -33.18
C ASP A 14 -8.63 -71.46 -33.28
N ALA A 15 -9.43 -70.76 -34.09
CA ALA A 15 -9.32 -69.32 -34.27
C ALA A 15 -9.90 -68.59 -33.05
N ALA A 16 -9.09 -68.49 -32.00
CA ALA A 16 -9.29 -67.48 -30.97
C ALA A 16 -8.97 -66.12 -31.57
N THR A 17 -10.00 -65.42 -32.06
CA THR A 17 -9.90 -64.06 -32.60
C THR A 17 -9.24 -63.14 -31.58
N PRO A 18 -8.05 -62.56 -31.85
CA PRO A 18 -7.64 -61.39 -31.10
C PRO A 18 -8.60 -60.27 -31.51
N ALA A 19 -9.47 -59.85 -30.58
CA ALA A 19 -10.26 -58.64 -30.77
C ALA A 19 -9.32 -57.50 -31.16
N PRO A 20 -9.72 -56.58 -32.08
CA PRO A 20 -8.85 -55.48 -32.49
C PRO A 20 -8.50 -54.68 -31.24
N GLY A 21 -7.25 -54.82 -30.80
CA GLY A 21 -6.76 -54.22 -29.57
C GLY A 21 -7.02 -52.74 -29.66
N SER A 22 -7.89 -52.23 -28.79
CA SER A 22 -8.05 -50.80 -28.63
C SER A 22 -6.75 -50.27 -28.02
N VAL A 23 -5.81 -49.94 -28.91
CA VAL A 23 -4.69 -49.08 -28.60
C VAL A 23 -5.33 -47.75 -28.22
N ARG A 24 -5.67 -47.61 -26.93
CA ARG A 24 -5.81 -46.33 -26.26
C ARG A 24 -4.44 -45.68 -26.40
N GLN A 25 -4.21 -45.04 -27.53
CA GLN A 25 -3.25 -43.96 -27.64
C GLN A 25 -3.63 -43.01 -26.50
N GLN A 26 -2.84 -43.04 -25.44
CA GLN A 26 -2.87 -42.00 -24.44
C GLN A 26 -2.52 -40.72 -25.20
N ARG A 27 -3.54 -39.95 -25.56
CA ARG A 27 -3.37 -38.59 -26.03
C ARG A 27 -2.79 -37.82 -24.85
N GLU A 28 -1.47 -37.71 -24.81
CA GLU A 28 -0.86 -36.63 -24.06
C GLU A 28 -1.56 -35.33 -24.48
N PRO A 29 -2.03 -34.51 -23.52
CA PRO A 29 -2.68 -33.26 -23.86
C PRO A 29 -1.62 -32.33 -24.46
N ARG A 30 -1.55 -32.29 -25.80
CA ARG A 30 -0.73 -31.35 -26.58
C ARG A 30 -1.25 -29.92 -26.37
N ARG A 31 -0.87 -29.38 -25.20
CA ARG A 31 -0.77 -28.00 -24.75
C ARG A 31 -1.30 -26.99 -25.78
N SER A 32 -2.58 -26.66 -25.69
CA SER A 32 -3.18 -25.54 -26.44
C SER A 32 -2.43 -24.24 -26.16
N ARG A 33 -2.37 -23.36 -27.16
CA ARG A 33 -2.05 -21.94 -26.94
C ARG A 33 -3.26 -21.29 -26.27
N ALA A 34 -3.01 -20.25 -25.48
CA ALA A 34 -4.05 -19.52 -24.75
C ALA A 34 -5.17 -19.05 -25.69
N GLY A 35 -6.41 -19.20 -25.23
CA GLY A 35 -7.59 -18.79 -25.98
C GLY A 35 -7.70 -17.27 -26.09
N VAL A 36 -8.41 -16.77 -27.11
CA VAL A 36 -8.72 -15.33 -27.19
C VAL A 36 -9.70 -14.95 -26.08
N THR A 37 -10.64 -15.84 -25.71
CA THR A 37 -11.58 -15.56 -24.61
C THR A 37 -10.89 -15.67 -23.25
N GLU A 38 -10.00 -16.65 -23.07
CA GLU A 38 -9.11 -16.76 -21.91
C GLU A 38 -8.25 -15.50 -21.72
N THR A 39 -7.57 -15.03 -22.78
CA THR A 39 -6.73 -13.82 -22.72
C THR A 39 -7.54 -12.58 -22.36
N LEU A 40 -8.74 -12.42 -22.93
CA LEU A 40 -9.61 -11.27 -22.66
C LEU A 40 -10.21 -11.31 -21.24
N ALA A 41 -10.65 -12.48 -20.77
CA ALA A 41 -11.21 -12.65 -19.43
C ALA A 41 -10.17 -12.35 -18.34
N LEU A 42 -8.94 -12.83 -18.52
CA LEU A 42 -7.82 -12.57 -17.60
C LEU A 42 -7.38 -11.11 -17.61
N ALA A 43 -7.45 -10.43 -18.76
CA ALA A 43 -7.18 -8.99 -18.83
C ALA A 43 -8.22 -8.15 -18.06
N VAL A 44 -9.47 -8.60 -17.94
CA VAL A 44 -10.51 -7.87 -17.20
C VAL A 44 -10.38 -8.04 -15.68
N LEU A 45 -9.76 -9.12 -15.18
CA LEU A 45 -9.66 -9.41 -13.74
C LEU A 45 -9.09 -8.26 -12.88
N PRO A 46 -7.91 -7.69 -13.19
CA PRO A 46 -7.30 -6.65 -12.37
C PRO A 46 -8.20 -5.41 -12.24
N VAL A 47 -8.79 -4.96 -13.36
CA VAL A 47 -9.72 -3.81 -13.40
C VAL A 47 -10.99 -4.11 -12.58
N ALA A 48 -11.54 -5.32 -12.76
CA ALA A 48 -12.80 -5.73 -12.15
C ALA A 48 -12.70 -5.92 -10.63
N TRP A 49 -11.53 -6.35 -10.13
CA TRP A 49 -11.26 -6.36 -8.68
C TRP A 49 -10.88 -4.99 -8.15
N LEU A 50 -10.14 -4.16 -8.90
CA LEU A 50 -9.83 -2.79 -8.47
C LEU A 50 -11.11 -1.94 -8.30
N TRP A 51 -12.21 -2.27 -9.00
CA TRP A 51 -13.53 -1.67 -8.75
C TRP A 51 -14.02 -1.83 -7.29
N SER A 52 -13.62 -2.87 -6.57
CA SER A 52 -13.94 -3.01 -5.13
C SER A 52 -13.40 -1.86 -4.26
N THR A 53 -12.42 -1.12 -4.78
CA THR A 53 -11.79 0.02 -4.11
C THR A 53 -12.43 1.37 -4.46
N ILE A 54 -13.52 1.41 -5.27
CA ILE A 54 -14.10 2.65 -5.78
C ILE A 54 -14.58 3.63 -4.69
N SER A 55 -14.99 3.12 -3.53
CA SER A 55 -15.32 3.92 -2.34
C SER A 55 -14.10 4.53 -1.66
N VAL A 56 -12.92 3.94 -1.85
CA VAL A 56 -11.62 4.43 -1.35
C VAL A 56 -10.98 5.38 -2.35
N LEU A 57 -10.92 5.01 -3.64
CA LEU A 57 -10.13 5.70 -4.68
C LEU A 57 -10.92 6.62 -5.62
N GLY A 58 -12.25 6.70 -5.46
CA GLY A 58 -13.11 7.44 -6.37
C GLY A 58 -13.13 6.84 -7.78
N GLU A 59 -13.50 7.64 -8.79
CA GLU A 59 -13.65 7.19 -10.19
C GLU A 59 -12.49 7.61 -11.12
N ALA A 60 -11.64 8.55 -10.71
CA ALA A 60 -10.68 9.22 -11.60
C ALA A 60 -9.62 8.27 -12.21
N TRP A 61 -9.26 7.20 -11.49
CA TRP A 61 -8.30 6.19 -11.96
C TRP A 61 -8.82 5.29 -13.07
N LEU A 62 -10.15 5.15 -13.23
CA LEU A 62 -10.78 4.11 -14.03
C LEU A 62 -10.27 4.09 -15.47
N TRP A 63 -10.24 5.25 -16.13
CA TRP A 63 -9.86 5.36 -17.54
C TRP A 63 -8.37 5.13 -17.79
N ALA A 64 -7.51 5.58 -16.88
CA ALA A 64 -6.07 5.35 -16.97
C ALA A 64 -5.73 3.86 -16.81
N VAL A 65 -6.32 3.20 -15.80
CA VAL A 65 -6.13 1.76 -15.58
C VAL A 65 -6.74 0.93 -16.72
N VAL A 66 -7.95 1.24 -17.19
CA VAL A 66 -8.55 0.57 -18.36
C VAL A 66 -7.66 0.74 -19.61
N GLY A 67 -7.12 1.93 -19.85
CA GLY A 67 -6.19 2.19 -20.96
C GLY A 67 -4.90 1.37 -20.86
N ALA A 68 -4.26 1.36 -19.68
CA ALA A 68 -3.07 0.57 -19.41
C ALA A 68 -3.33 -0.93 -19.64
N VAL A 69 -4.32 -1.50 -18.96
CA VAL A 69 -4.60 -2.93 -19.00
C VAL A 69 -5.05 -3.39 -20.40
N ALA A 70 -5.86 -2.60 -21.11
CA ALA A 70 -6.28 -2.93 -22.48
C ALA A 70 -5.10 -2.91 -23.48
N THR A 71 -4.20 -1.94 -23.39
CA THR A 71 -3.02 -1.87 -24.27
C THR A 71 -1.98 -2.94 -23.96
N MET A 72 -1.78 -3.28 -22.67
CA MET A 72 -0.96 -4.41 -22.24
C MET A 72 -1.51 -5.75 -22.76
N ALA A 73 -2.80 -6.01 -22.58
CA ALA A 73 -3.46 -7.23 -23.06
C ALA A 73 -3.39 -7.36 -24.59
N LEU A 74 -3.55 -6.23 -25.30
CA LEU A 74 -3.39 -6.16 -26.74
C LEU A 74 -1.96 -6.53 -27.19
N ALA A 75 -0.94 -5.94 -26.55
CA ALA A 75 0.46 -6.25 -26.86
C ALA A 75 0.79 -7.73 -26.58
N ALA A 76 0.32 -8.27 -25.46
CA ALA A 76 0.46 -9.69 -25.14
C ALA A 76 -0.19 -10.60 -26.18
N ALA A 77 -1.43 -10.32 -26.59
CA ALA A 77 -2.15 -11.10 -27.59
C ALA A 77 -1.47 -11.06 -28.97
N LEU A 78 -1.02 -9.88 -29.41
CA LEU A 78 -0.29 -9.70 -30.67
C LEU A 78 1.03 -10.47 -30.69
N VAL A 79 1.80 -10.42 -29.60
CA VAL A 79 3.07 -11.13 -29.51
C VAL A 79 2.85 -12.64 -29.41
N ARG A 80 1.86 -13.11 -28.63
CA ARG A 80 1.49 -14.55 -28.52
C ARG A 80 0.99 -15.20 -29.80
N ALA A 81 0.48 -14.41 -30.76
CA ALA A 81 0.13 -14.92 -32.08
C ALA A 81 1.35 -15.52 -32.82
N VAL A 82 2.56 -15.06 -32.50
CA VAL A 82 3.82 -15.46 -33.17
C VAL A 82 4.79 -16.16 -32.20
N TRP A 83 4.93 -15.65 -30.98
CA TRP A 83 5.96 -16.00 -30.00
C TRP A 83 5.41 -16.78 -28.77
N PRO A 84 6.28 -17.38 -27.94
CA PRO A 84 5.86 -18.09 -26.72
C PRO A 84 5.11 -17.20 -25.70
N PRO A 85 4.27 -17.78 -24.80
CA PRO A 85 3.44 -17.03 -23.85
C PRO A 85 4.19 -16.00 -22.99
N LEU A 86 5.38 -16.37 -22.50
CA LEU A 86 6.25 -15.51 -21.68
C LEU A 86 6.77 -14.28 -22.42
N VAL A 87 7.01 -14.39 -23.74
CA VAL A 87 7.42 -13.24 -24.57
C VAL A 87 6.25 -12.27 -24.72
N GLY A 88 5.01 -12.78 -24.75
CA GLY A 88 3.80 -11.96 -24.67
C GLY A 88 3.68 -11.22 -23.34
N SER A 89 3.98 -11.88 -22.22
CA SER A 89 3.98 -11.25 -20.89
C SER A 89 5.07 -10.19 -20.75
N ALA A 90 6.26 -10.42 -21.31
CA ALA A 90 7.32 -9.41 -21.38
C ALA A 90 6.90 -8.19 -22.22
N ALA A 91 6.18 -8.40 -23.32
CA ALA A 91 5.64 -7.30 -24.12
C ALA A 91 4.55 -6.50 -23.38
N ALA A 92 3.68 -7.16 -22.60
CA ALA A 92 2.75 -6.49 -21.70
C ALA A 92 3.48 -5.67 -20.63
N ALA A 93 4.52 -6.23 -20.00
CA ALA A 93 5.31 -5.53 -18.99
C ALA A 93 5.98 -4.27 -19.56
N LEU A 94 6.54 -4.33 -20.77
CA LEU A 94 7.13 -3.17 -21.45
C LEU A 94 6.09 -2.05 -21.71
N VAL A 95 4.87 -2.41 -22.13
CA VAL A 95 3.78 -1.43 -22.30
C VAL A 95 3.34 -0.85 -20.96
N GLY A 96 3.27 -1.67 -19.91
CA GLY A 96 2.93 -1.23 -18.56
C GLY A 96 3.97 -0.26 -17.97
N VAL A 97 5.26 -0.54 -18.14
CA VAL A 97 6.36 0.39 -17.78
C VAL A 97 6.23 1.69 -18.55
N GLY A 98 5.86 1.65 -19.83
CA GLY A 98 5.58 2.85 -20.61
C GLY A 98 4.43 3.69 -20.04
N TRP A 99 3.35 3.05 -19.58
CA TRP A 99 2.23 3.73 -18.91
C TRP A 99 2.61 4.40 -17.59
N VAL A 100 3.42 3.73 -16.76
CA VAL A 100 3.96 4.35 -15.54
C VAL A 100 4.81 5.56 -15.92
N THR A 101 5.76 5.39 -16.84
CA THR A 101 6.68 6.45 -17.30
C THR A 101 5.95 7.69 -17.83
N VAL A 102 4.88 7.51 -18.61
CA VAL A 102 4.03 8.61 -19.13
C VAL A 102 3.37 9.42 -18.01
N LEU A 103 3.01 8.78 -16.89
CA LEU A 103 2.32 9.42 -15.78
C LEU A 103 3.26 10.04 -14.75
N THR A 104 4.50 9.56 -14.67
CA THR A 104 5.48 9.99 -13.65
C THR A 104 6.55 10.94 -14.19
N ALA A 105 7.16 10.62 -15.34
CA ALA A 105 8.34 11.30 -15.84
C ALA A 105 8.35 11.42 -17.37
N PRO A 106 7.31 12.04 -17.99
CA PRO A 106 7.21 12.14 -19.44
C PRO A 106 8.31 13.01 -20.07
N ASP A 107 8.80 14.04 -19.36
CA ASP A 107 9.79 14.98 -19.90
C ASP A 107 11.22 14.39 -19.94
N ASP A 108 11.57 13.53 -18.98
CA ASP A 108 12.85 12.80 -18.95
C ASP A 108 12.85 11.53 -19.80
N ALA A 109 11.68 11.09 -20.28
CA ALA A 109 11.51 9.85 -21.03
C ALA A 109 11.78 10.02 -22.53
N LEU A 110 12.45 9.03 -23.12
CA LEU A 110 12.66 9.02 -24.56
C LEU A 110 11.31 8.83 -25.27
N LEU A 111 10.95 9.82 -26.12
CA LEU A 111 9.64 9.93 -26.76
C LEU A 111 8.45 9.97 -25.76
N GLY A 112 8.68 10.40 -24.51
CA GLY A 112 7.65 10.50 -23.48
C GLY A 112 7.13 9.17 -22.91
N MET A 113 7.71 8.02 -23.32
CA MET A 113 7.20 6.69 -22.95
C MET A 113 8.31 5.66 -22.65
N ILE A 114 9.50 5.80 -23.24
CA ILE A 114 10.59 4.85 -23.03
C ILE A 114 11.46 5.36 -21.87
N PRO A 115 11.56 4.65 -20.74
CA PRO A 115 12.28 5.15 -19.57
C PRO A 115 13.78 5.31 -19.86
N THR A 116 14.31 6.49 -19.54
CA THR A 116 15.74 6.76 -19.41
C THR A 116 16.18 6.54 -17.96
N PRO A 117 17.50 6.46 -17.65
CA PRO A 117 17.95 6.39 -16.26
C PRO A 117 17.45 7.56 -15.39
N ALA A 118 17.31 8.77 -15.95
CA ALA A 118 16.72 9.92 -15.26
C ALA A 118 15.23 9.72 -14.99
N ALA A 119 14.47 9.32 -16.02
CA ALA A 119 13.04 9.04 -15.88
C ALA A 119 12.74 7.93 -14.87
N VAL A 120 13.63 6.95 -14.67
CA VAL A 120 13.48 5.92 -13.63
C VAL A 120 13.60 6.51 -12.23
N VAL A 121 14.58 7.39 -11.99
CA VAL A 121 14.76 8.06 -10.68
C VAL A 121 13.56 8.94 -10.37
N GLU A 122 13.13 9.77 -11.32
CA GLU A 122 11.94 10.61 -11.15
C GLU A 122 10.66 9.77 -10.97
N SER A 123 10.53 8.65 -11.69
CA SER A 123 9.43 7.72 -11.49
C SER A 123 9.41 7.12 -10.09
N MET A 124 10.57 6.80 -9.51
CA MET A 124 10.65 6.34 -8.13
C MET A 124 10.25 7.45 -7.15
N ALA A 125 10.66 8.70 -7.38
CA ALA A 125 10.29 9.84 -6.55
C ALA A 125 8.77 10.10 -6.58
N VAL A 126 8.15 10.18 -7.77
CA VAL A 126 6.71 10.40 -7.93
C VAL A 126 5.89 9.23 -7.38
N LEU A 127 6.32 7.97 -7.59
CA LEU A 127 5.62 6.82 -6.99
C LEU A 127 5.75 6.81 -5.46
N ASN A 128 6.92 7.16 -4.91
CA ASN A 128 7.09 7.29 -3.46
C ASN A 128 6.19 8.40 -2.88
N GLN A 129 6.13 9.56 -3.54
CA GLN A 129 5.21 10.63 -3.15
C GLN A 129 3.75 10.17 -3.22
N GLY A 130 3.34 9.46 -4.28
CA GLY A 130 1.97 8.95 -4.40
C GLY A 130 1.61 7.90 -3.36
N VAL A 131 2.57 7.09 -2.90
CA VAL A 131 2.37 6.15 -1.79
C VAL A 131 2.18 6.92 -0.48
N LEU A 132 2.97 7.96 -0.26
CA LEU A 132 2.80 8.87 0.89
C LEU A 132 1.45 9.59 0.81
N ASP A 133 1.04 10.12 -0.34
CA ASP A 133 -0.25 10.82 -0.53
C ASP A 133 -1.45 9.88 -0.27
N ILE A 134 -1.33 8.59 -0.59
CA ILE A 134 -2.33 7.54 -0.25
C ILE A 134 -2.31 7.24 1.26
N ALA A 135 -1.13 7.12 1.87
CA ALA A 135 -0.96 6.78 3.28
C ALA A 135 -1.41 7.91 4.24
N TRP A 136 -1.13 9.17 3.88
CA TRP A 136 -1.46 10.36 4.67
C TRP A 136 -2.81 10.99 4.30
N ALA A 137 -3.64 10.27 3.54
CA ALA A 137 -4.91 10.79 3.04
C ALA A 137 -5.91 11.11 4.16
N LEU A 138 -6.51 12.30 4.08
CA LEU A 138 -7.35 12.86 5.15
C LEU A 138 -8.83 12.50 5.03
N SER A 139 -9.25 12.02 3.87
CA SER A 139 -10.63 11.66 3.56
C SER A 139 -10.69 10.67 2.42
N THR A 140 -11.61 9.71 2.47
CA THR A 140 -12.03 8.94 1.30
C THR A 140 -13.33 9.52 0.71
N PRO A 141 -13.51 9.53 -0.62
CA PRO A 141 -12.60 8.97 -1.62
C PRO A 141 -11.34 9.83 -1.84
N LEU A 142 -10.21 9.18 -2.11
CA LEU A 142 -8.94 9.82 -2.48
C LEU A 142 -9.11 10.59 -3.80
N ASP A 143 -8.43 11.73 -3.90
CA ASP A 143 -8.23 12.39 -5.19
C ASP A 143 -7.20 11.58 -6.00
N ALA A 144 -7.70 10.63 -6.81
CA ALA A 144 -6.89 9.79 -7.68
C ALA A 144 -6.40 10.54 -8.93
N THR A 145 -5.62 11.61 -8.69
CA THR A 145 -4.89 12.41 -9.69
C THR A 145 -3.39 12.43 -9.38
N GLY A 146 -2.58 13.01 -10.26
CA GLY A 146 -1.14 13.20 -10.05
C GLY A 146 -0.38 11.91 -9.63
N ALA A 147 0.36 12.00 -8.53
CA ALA A 147 1.17 10.92 -7.98
C ALA A 147 0.32 9.72 -7.51
N VAL A 148 -0.83 9.97 -6.87
CA VAL A 148 -1.80 8.94 -6.45
C VAL A 148 -2.27 8.12 -7.66
N LEU A 149 -2.63 8.79 -8.76
CA LEU A 149 -3.00 8.12 -10.01
C LEU A 149 -1.88 7.25 -10.57
N ALA A 150 -0.64 7.75 -10.55
CA ALA A 150 0.53 7.00 -11.02
C ALA A 150 0.76 5.71 -10.21
N VAL A 151 0.57 5.76 -8.89
CA VAL A 151 0.67 4.58 -8.00
C VAL A 151 -0.44 3.57 -8.28
N ILE A 152 -1.69 4.02 -8.44
CA ILE A 152 -2.82 3.13 -8.77
C ILE A 152 -2.58 2.43 -10.12
N VAL A 153 -2.08 3.15 -11.12
CA VAL A 153 -1.74 2.57 -12.43
C VAL A 153 -0.54 1.64 -12.33
N ALA A 154 0.51 1.97 -11.57
CA ALA A 154 1.65 1.09 -11.36
C ALA A 154 1.26 -0.23 -10.67
N ALA A 155 0.42 -0.16 -9.62
CA ALA A 155 -0.12 -1.33 -8.94
C ALA A 155 -0.97 -2.19 -9.89
N ALA A 156 -1.84 -1.57 -10.69
CA ALA A 156 -2.63 -2.27 -11.70
C ALA A 156 -1.75 -2.93 -12.78
N VAL A 157 -0.69 -2.27 -13.24
CA VAL A 157 0.30 -2.81 -14.19
C VAL A 157 0.99 -4.05 -13.61
N VAL A 158 1.51 -3.97 -12.38
CA VAL A 158 2.16 -5.10 -11.70
C VAL A 158 1.18 -6.27 -11.55
N LEU A 159 -0.05 -5.98 -11.12
CA LEU A 159 -1.09 -6.99 -10.96
C LEU A 159 -1.46 -7.66 -12.30
N THR A 160 -1.60 -6.89 -13.37
CA THR A 160 -1.87 -7.42 -14.72
C THR A 160 -0.74 -8.29 -15.23
N VAL A 161 0.53 -7.88 -15.07
CA VAL A 161 1.69 -8.71 -15.45
C VAL A 161 1.69 -10.01 -14.64
N MET A 162 1.43 -9.94 -13.33
CA MET A 162 1.41 -11.11 -12.45
C MET A 162 0.29 -12.09 -12.83
N VAL A 163 -0.96 -11.62 -13.00
CA VAL A 163 -2.10 -12.43 -13.46
C VAL A 163 -1.79 -13.10 -14.80
N ASP A 164 -1.22 -12.35 -15.74
CA ASP A 164 -0.90 -12.81 -17.08
C ASP A 164 0.26 -13.83 -17.12
N VAL A 165 1.32 -13.63 -16.32
CA VAL A 165 2.42 -14.60 -16.17
C VAL A 165 1.95 -15.87 -15.48
N LEU A 166 1.15 -15.77 -14.41
CA LEU A 166 0.60 -16.92 -13.69
C LEU A 166 -0.33 -17.76 -14.60
N ALA A 167 -1.24 -17.11 -15.31
CA ALA A 167 -2.22 -17.80 -16.13
C ALA A 167 -1.65 -18.32 -17.46
N HIS A 168 -0.85 -17.53 -18.19
CA HIS A 168 -0.37 -17.92 -19.52
C HIS A 168 1.06 -18.48 -19.52
N GLY A 169 1.93 -17.97 -18.65
CA GLY A 169 3.32 -18.43 -18.49
C GLY A 169 3.40 -19.73 -17.69
N LEU A 170 2.95 -19.69 -16.43
CA LEU A 170 3.01 -20.82 -15.49
C LEU A 170 1.79 -21.75 -15.55
N ARG A 171 0.69 -21.33 -16.19
CA ARG A 171 -0.53 -22.12 -16.43
C ARG A 171 -1.27 -22.53 -15.16
N VAL A 172 -1.31 -21.61 -14.21
CA VAL A 172 -2.03 -21.71 -12.94
C VAL A 172 -3.09 -20.61 -12.83
N PRO A 173 -4.12 -20.57 -13.73
CA PRO A 173 -5.12 -19.51 -13.74
C PRO A 173 -5.91 -19.40 -12.42
N ALA A 174 -6.06 -20.50 -11.67
CA ALA A 174 -6.65 -20.47 -10.33
C ALA A 174 -5.82 -19.64 -9.33
N ILE A 175 -4.49 -19.68 -9.42
CA ILE A 175 -3.59 -18.86 -8.58
C ILE A 175 -3.63 -17.40 -9.06
N ALA A 176 -3.72 -17.17 -10.37
CA ALA A 176 -3.89 -15.83 -10.93
C ALA A 176 -5.16 -15.12 -10.39
N VAL A 177 -6.27 -15.87 -10.22
CA VAL A 177 -7.49 -15.34 -9.58
C VAL A 177 -7.21 -14.88 -8.14
N VAL A 178 -6.48 -15.66 -7.33
CA VAL A 178 -6.16 -15.30 -5.93
C VAL A 178 -5.41 -13.97 -5.84
N PHE A 179 -4.37 -13.78 -6.66
CA PHE A 179 -3.64 -12.52 -6.69
C PHE A 179 -4.49 -11.35 -7.17
N ALA A 180 -5.42 -11.59 -8.11
CA ALA A 180 -6.33 -10.54 -8.57
C ALA A 180 -7.27 -10.00 -7.48
N VAL A 181 -7.54 -10.75 -6.41
CA VAL A 181 -8.39 -10.31 -5.28
C VAL A 181 -7.67 -9.31 -4.36
N VAL A 182 -6.35 -9.16 -4.43
CA VAL A 182 -5.54 -8.31 -3.53
C VAL A 182 -6.09 -6.87 -3.33
N PRO A 183 -6.66 -6.16 -4.34
CA PRO A 183 -7.26 -4.84 -4.12
C PRO A 183 -8.36 -4.80 -3.04
N LEU A 184 -9.02 -5.92 -2.74
CA LEU A 184 -10.04 -6.04 -1.69
C LEU A 184 -9.45 -5.86 -0.28
N ALA A 185 -8.12 -5.98 -0.11
CA ALA A 185 -7.46 -5.62 1.14
C ALA A 185 -7.45 -4.10 1.39
N LEU A 186 -7.54 -3.27 0.35
CA LEU A 186 -7.44 -1.82 0.49
C LEU A 186 -8.60 -1.23 1.32
N PRO A 187 -9.90 -1.53 1.06
CA PRO A 187 -10.97 -1.01 1.89
C PRO A 187 -11.03 -1.62 3.30
N ILE A 188 -10.53 -2.86 3.46
CA ILE A 188 -10.38 -3.51 4.78
C ILE A 188 -9.38 -2.71 5.62
N ALA A 189 -8.24 -2.33 5.04
CA ALA A 189 -7.22 -1.54 5.71
C ALA A 189 -7.68 -0.11 6.06
N PHE A 190 -8.48 0.53 5.19
CA PHE A 190 -9.13 1.80 5.51
C PHE A 190 -10.33 1.66 6.49
N ARG A 191 -10.66 0.42 6.93
CA ARG A 191 -11.81 0.08 7.80
C ARG A 191 -13.16 0.62 7.29
N ILE A 192 -13.31 0.73 5.96
CA ILE A 192 -14.53 1.25 5.31
C ILE A 192 -15.53 0.12 5.09
N GLU A 193 -16.78 0.35 5.48
CA GLU A 193 -17.91 -0.51 5.14
C GLU A 193 -18.18 -0.47 3.63
N VAL A 194 -17.51 -1.35 2.89
CA VAL A 194 -17.75 -1.53 1.46
C VAL A 194 -18.95 -2.44 1.24
N PRO A 195 -19.98 -1.98 0.51
CA PRO A 195 -21.09 -2.86 0.16
C PRO A 195 -20.61 -4.04 -0.68
N TRP A 196 -21.06 -5.25 -0.32
CA TRP A 196 -20.67 -6.50 -0.98
C TRP A 196 -20.86 -6.50 -2.50
N TRP A 197 -21.77 -5.67 -3.03
CA TRP A 197 -21.99 -5.53 -4.46
C TRP A 197 -20.81 -4.88 -5.21
N HIS A 198 -19.91 -4.15 -4.55
CA HIS A 198 -18.67 -3.66 -5.18
C HIS A 198 -17.68 -4.79 -5.52
N ALA A 199 -17.80 -5.98 -4.91
CA ALA A 199 -17.02 -7.16 -5.27
C ALA A 199 -17.60 -7.97 -6.44
N LEU A 200 -18.86 -7.70 -6.86
CA LEU A 200 -19.52 -8.45 -7.94
C LEU A 200 -18.78 -8.42 -9.28
N PRO A 201 -18.23 -7.28 -9.76
CA PRO A 201 -17.47 -7.27 -11.02
C PRO A 201 -16.27 -8.21 -10.99
N GLY A 202 -15.49 -8.17 -9.90
CA GLY A 202 -14.33 -9.05 -9.69
C GLY A 202 -14.71 -10.53 -9.60
N ALA A 203 -15.80 -10.86 -8.89
CA ALA A 203 -16.34 -12.20 -8.81
C ALA A 203 -16.81 -12.74 -10.18
N ILE A 204 -17.54 -11.93 -10.95
CA ILE A 204 -18.02 -12.28 -12.30
C ILE A 204 -16.84 -12.47 -13.26
N ALA A 205 -15.84 -11.58 -13.22
CA ALA A 205 -14.63 -11.71 -14.03
C ALA A 205 -13.85 -13.00 -13.67
N SER A 206 -13.71 -13.30 -12.38
CA SER A 206 -13.05 -14.52 -11.88
C SER A 206 -13.78 -15.79 -12.35
N ALA A 207 -15.11 -15.82 -12.24
CA ALA A 207 -15.93 -16.92 -12.77
C ALA A 207 -15.80 -17.07 -14.30
N ALA A 208 -15.73 -15.96 -15.04
CA ALA A 208 -15.53 -15.95 -16.48
C ALA A 208 -14.14 -16.49 -16.87
N ALA A 209 -13.07 -16.08 -16.17
CA ALA A 209 -11.71 -16.56 -16.42
C ALA A 209 -11.54 -18.06 -16.10
N LEU A 210 -12.14 -18.55 -15.02
CA LEU A 210 -12.16 -19.99 -14.69
C LEU A 210 -12.98 -20.81 -15.69
N ALA A 211 -14.05 -20.23 -16.25
CA ALA A 211 -14.85 -20.88 -17.29
C ALA A 211 -14.25 -20.78 -18.70
N ALA A 212 -13.38 -19.80 -18.98
CA ALA A 212 -12.88 -19.49 -20.32
C ALA A 212 -12.22 -20.69 -21.03
N PRO A 213 -11.36 -21.52 -20.40
CA PRO A 213 -10.80 -22.71 -21.05
C PRO A 213 -11.88 -23.70 -21.53
N ALA A 214 -12.95 -23.88 -20.77
CA ALA A 214 -14.08 -24.74 -21.13
C ALA A 214 -15.02 -24.09 -22.16
N ILE A 215 -15.04 -22.76 -22.26
CA ILE A 215 -15.76 -22.00 -23.28
C ILE A 215 -15.01 -22.10 -24.62
N ASP A 216 -13.70 -21.82 -24.65
CA ASP A 216 -12.87 -21.94 -25.86
C ASP A 216 -12.92 -23.37 -26.44
N GLU A 217 -12.82 -24.41 -25.60
CA GLU A 217 -12.93 -25.81 -26.04
C GLU A 217 -14.31 -26.13 -26.64
N ARG A 218 -15.40 -25.55 -26.11
CA ARG A 218 -16.77 -25.78 -26.59
C ARG A 218 -17.16 -24.91 -27.78
N MET A 219 -16.59 -23.71 -27.92
CA MET A 219 -16.70 -22.89 -29.12
C MET A 219 -16.01 -23.58 -30.31
N ALA A 220 -14.84 -24.19 -30.08
CA ALA A 220 -14.18 -25.05 -31.07
C ALA A 220 -15.05 -26.28 -31.47
N MET A 221 -15.75 -26.90 -30.51
CA MET A 221 -16.58 -28.09 -30.73
C MET A 221 -18.06 -27.84 -31.11
N ARG A 222 -18.53 -26.59 -31.22
CA ARG A 222 -19.94 -26.23 -31.54
C ARG A 222 -21.00 -26.95 -30.66
N ARG A 223 -20.75 -27.13 -29.35
CA ARG A 223 -21.69 -27.80 -28.43
C ARG A 223 -22.56 -26.79 -27.65
N GLY A 224 -23.73 -27.22 -27.19
CA GLY A 224 -24.76 -26.35 -26.60
C GLY A 224 -24.34 -25.56 -25.35
N TRP A 225 -24.90 -24.36 -25.21
CA TRP A 225 -24.47 -23.30 -24.27
C TRP A 225 -24.98 -23.44 -22.83
N VAL A 226 -25.78 -24.46 -22.52
CA VAL A 226 -26.47 -24.57 -21.22
C VAL A 226 -25.50 -24.79 -20.05
N ALA A 227 -24.48 -25.64 -20.23
CA ALA A 227 -23.59 -26.03 -19.14
C ALA A 227 -22.52 -24.97 -18.75
N PRO A 228 -21.90 -24.20 -19.67
CA PRO A 228 -21.03 -23.08 -19.28
C PRO A 228 -21.79 -21.96 -18.56
N VAL A 229 -22.98 -21.61 -19.06
CA VAL A 229 -23.86 -20.60 -18.43
C VAL A 229 -24.28 -21.04 -17.04
N ALA A 230 -24.64 -22.31 -16.85
CA ALA A 230 -24.92 -22.87 -15.53
C ALA A 230 -23.70 -22.83 -14.58
N LEU A 231 -22.49 -23.11 -15.07
CA LEU A 231 -21.27 -23.07 -14.24
C LEU A 231 -20.93 -21.63 -13.80
N VAL A 232 -20.98 -20.67 -14.73
CA VAL A 232 -20.75 -19.24 -14.42
C VAL A 232 -21.85 -18.72 -13.49
N ALA A 233 -23.11 -19.10 -13.69
CA ALA A 233 -24.20 -18.75 -12.79
C ALA A 233 -24.03 -19.34 -11.38
N VAL A 234 -23.62 -20.61 -11.25
CA VAL A 234 -23.34 -21.23 -9.94
C VAL A 234 -22.14 -20.56 -9.25
N ALA A 235 -21.08 -20.24 -9.98
CA ALA A 235 -19.92 -19.53 -9.43
C ALA A 235 -20.28 -18.10 -8.98
N ALA A 236 -21.10 -17.37 -9.76
CA ALA A 236 -21.59 -16.05 -9.40
C ALA A 236 -22.53 -16.10 -8.18
N VAL A 237 -23.43 -17.09 -8.11
CA VAL A 237 -24.32 -17.30 -6.95
C VAL A 237 -23.52 -17.67 -5.70
N LEU A 238 -22.53 -18.54 -5.79
CA LEU A 238 -21.66 -18.88 -4.66
C LEU A 238 -20.85 -17.67 -4.19
N SER A 239 -20.27 -16.90 -5.13
CA SER A 239 -19.50 -15.69 -4.79
C SER A 239 -20.37 -14.59 -4.18
N ALA A 240 -21.64 -14.50 -4.57
CA ALA A 240 -22.62 -13.60 -3.95
C ALA A 240 -23.14 -14.12 -2.59
N ALA A 241 -23.07 -15.43 -2.34
CA ALA A 241 -23.53 -16.05 -1.09
C ALA A 241 -22.49 -16.02 0.04
N VAL A 242 -21.19 -15.99 -0.26
CA VAL A 242 -20.13 -15.93 0.77
C VAL A 242 -20.28 -14.69 1.69
N PRO A 243 -20.49 -13.46 1.19
CA PRO A 243 -20.69 -12.28 2.05
C PRO A 243 -22.01 -12.27 2.85
N LEU A 244 -22.98 -13.12 2.50
CA LEU A 244 -24.25 -13.27 3.23
C LEU A 244 -24.13 -14.23 4.44
N VAL A 245 -23.00 -14.93 4.57
CA VAL A 245 -22.72 -15.92 5.62
C VAL A 245 -21.44 -15.59 6.39
N ALA A 246 -20.52 -14.83 5.79
CA ALA A 246 -19.39 -14.26 6.51
C ALA A 246 -19.89 -13.25 7.56
N PRO A 247 -19.45 -13.35 8.83
CA PRO A 247 -19.74 -12.33 9.83
C PRO A 247 -19.17 -10.97 9.39
N SER A 248 -19.76 -9.88 9.87
CA SER A 248 -19.20 -8.55 9.60
C SER A 248 -17.82 -8.43 10.28
N PRO A 249 -16.88 -7.62 9.75
CA PRO A 249 -15.55 -7.48 10.37
C PRO A 249 -15.55 -6.93 11.81
N ARG A 250 -16.70 -6.49 12.35
CA ARG A 250 -16.87 -6.11 13.76
C ARG A 250 -17.34 -7.26 14.67
N GLU A 251 -17.71 -8.41 14.12
CA GLU A 251 -18.23 -9.57 14.87
C GLU A 251 -17.19 -10.70 15.05
N THR A 252 -15.96 -10.50 14.54
CA THR A 252 -14.85 -11.43 14.70
C THR A 252 -13.61 -10.71 15.18
N ASP A 253 -13.16 -11.02 16.39
CA ASP A 253 -11.82 -10.70 16.93
C ASP A 253 -10.74 -11.45 16.14
N ILE A 254 -10.49 -11.00 14.92
CA ILE A 254 -9.34 -11.44 14.10
C ILE A 254 -8.55 -10.18 13.81
N ASP A 255 -7.52 -9.99 14.61
CA ASP A 255 -6.58 -8.88 14.51
C ASP A 255 -5.75 -9.05 13.22
N LEU A 256 -6.22 -8.44 12.14
CA LEU A 256 -5.58 -8.44 10.83
C LEU A 256 -4.79 -7.14 10.68
N PRO A 257 -3.49 -7.21 10.37
CA PRO A 257 -2.66 -6.01 10.31
C PRO A 257 -3.16 -5.07 9.21
N THR A 258 -3.31 -3.81 9.58
CA THR A 258 -3.66 -2.71 8.66
C THR A 258 -2.54 -2.46 7.66
N LEU A 259 -2.84 -1.72 6.56
CA LEU A 259 -1.79 -1.26 5.65
C LEU A 259 -0.78 -0.33 6.35
N GLU A 260 -1.19 0.34 7.43
CA GLU A 260 -0.36 1.22 8.26
C GLU A 260 0.70 0.41 9.05
N GLU A 261 0.34 -0.77 9.56
CA GLU A 261 1.28 -1.72 10.17
C GLU A 261 2.23 -2.39 9.15
N LEU A 262 1.79 -2.54 7.90
CA LEU A 262 2.54 -3.24 6.85
C LEU A 262 3.59 -2.40 6.11
N PHE A 263 3.48 -1.07 6.12
CA PHE A 263 4.29 -0.19 5.24
C PHE A 263 5.02 0.99 5.93
N SER A 264 5.09 1.03 7.27
CA SER A 264 5.81 2.03 8.10
C SER A 264 5.09 3.39 8.26
N PRO A 265 5.53 4.25 9.20
CA PRO A 265 5.69 3.96 10.62
C PRO A 265 4.86 4.97 11.43
N ALA A 266 3.64 4.60 11.83
CA ALA A 266 2.71 5.32 12.71
C ALA A 266 2.65 6.86 12.58
N THR A 267 1.50 7.42 12.19
CA THR A 267 1.20 8.81 12.57
C THR A 267 1.36 8.89 14.10
N PRO A 268 2.23 9.76 14.68
CA PRO A 268 2.26 9.87 16.13
C PRO A 268 0.88 10.34 16.57
N MET A 269 0.25 9.53 17.42
CA MET A 269 -1.05 9.80 18.00
C MET A 269 -0.82 10.08 19.49
N LEU A 270 -1.16 11.29 19.90
CA LEU A 270 -1.06 11.70 21.29
C LEU A 270 -2.33 11.25 22.04
N SER A 271 -2.46 9.94 22.26
CA SER A 271 -3.58 9.29 22.97
C SER A 271 -3.35 9.20 24.48
N THR A 272 -4.38 8.80 25.23
CA THR A 272 -4.26 8.44 26.66
C THR A 272 -3.53 7.11 26.92
N ASP A 273 -3.42 6.26 25.91
CA ASP A 273 -2.98 4.86 26.05
C ASP A 273 -1.53 4.62 25.55
N ILE A 274 -0.72 5.68 25.44
CA ILE A 274 0.66 5.59 24.93
C ILE A 274 1.59 4.93 25.96
N ASP A 275 2.26 3.85 25.57
CA ASP A 275 3.47 3.39 26.26
C ASP A 275 4.63 4.37 26.02
N LEU A 276 4.93 5.14 27.07
CA LEU A 276 6.00 6.14 27.10
C LEU A 276 7.39 5.51 26.88
N GLY A 277 7.61 4.29 27.34
CA GLY A 277 8.85 3.55 27.13
C GLY A 277 9.01 3.13 25.67
N ASP A 278 7.93 2.71 25.00
CA ASP A 278 7.96 2.35 23.59
C ASP A 278 8.11 3.56 22.66
N GLU A 279 7.55 4.73 22.99
CA GLU A 279 7.76 5.94 22.18
C GLU A 279 9.21 6.46 22.32
N LEU A 280 9.76 6.51 23.54
CA LEU A 280 11.14 6.95 23.78
C LEU A 280 12.19 6.04 23.13
N ARG A 281 11.94 4.72 23.08
CA ARG A 281 12.84 3.74 22.43
C ARG A 281 12.79 3.78 20.89
N ARG A 282 11.97 4.63 20.25
CA ARG A 282 11.90 4.70 18.78
C ARG A 282 13.15 5.35 18.19
N PRO A 283 13.73 4.78 17.13
CA PRO A 283 14.98 5.28 16.54
C PRO A 283 14.83 6.55 15.67
N ALA A 284 13.70 7.26 15.75
CA ALA A 284 13.39 8.40 14.89
C ALA A 284 12.62 9.48 15.65
N ASP A 285 13.33 10.53 16.06
CA ASP A 285 12.76 11.73 16.69
C ASP A 285 11.81 12.48 15.73
N ARG A 286 10.72 13.02 16.28
CA ARG A 286 9.62 13.62 15.52
C ARG A 286 9.08 14.88 16.19
N PRO A 287 8.91 16.00 15.47
CA PRO A 287 8.36 17.22 16.06
C PRO A 287 6.86 17.07 16.39
N VAL A 288 6.49 17.34 17.64
CA VAL A 288 5.12 17.21 18.14
C VAL A 288 4.40 18.55 18.18
N PHE A 289 5.00 19.56 18.80
CA PHE A 289 4.45 20.93 18.83
C PHE A 289 5.55 21.97 19.06
N THR A 290 5.17 23.23 18.92
CA THR A 290 5.98 24.40 19.31
C THR A 290 5.19 25.25 20.27
N TYR A 291 5.85 25.92 21.22
CA TYR A 291 5.19 26.84 22.13
C TYR A 291 6.01 28.10 22.40
N SER A 292 5.35 29.15 22.87
CA SER A 292 5.96 30.38 23.38
C SER A 292 5.30 30.77 24.70
N THR A 293 6.04 31.47 25.57
CA THR A 293 5.60 31.87 26.90
C THR A 293 5.71 33.38 27.06
N THR A 294 4.80 34.01 27.81
CA THR A 294 4.81 35.48 27.99
C THR A 294 6.02 36.06 28.74
N ASP A 295 6.84 35.19 29.33
CA ASP A 295 8.08 35.53 30.04
C ASP A 295 9.31 34.88 29.41
N ASP A 296 9.18 34.36 28.17
CA ASP A 296 10.19 33.68 27.34
C ASP A 296 10.90 32.47 28.00
N ALA A 297 10.57 32.13 29.25
CA ALA A 297 11.21 31.05 30.00
C ALA A 297 10.58 29.68 29.68
N PRO A 298 11.38 28.59 29.68
CA PRO A 298 10.90 27.23 29.43
C PRO A 298 9.84 26.78 30.45
N ILE A 299 9.04 25.79 30.06
CA ILE A 299 8.11 25.10 30.96
C ILE A 299 7.94 23.64 30.53
N VAL A 300 7.74 22.73 31.49
CA VAL A 300 7.23 21.38 31.20
C VAL A 300 5.76 21.49 30.76
N SER A 301 5.38 20.70 29.77
CA SER A 301 4.02 20.73 29.21
C SER A 301 3.26 19.48 29.64
N ARG A 302 2.19 19.62 30.42
CA ARG A 302 1.33 18.50 30.82
C ARG A 302 0.47 18.05 29.64
N LEU A 303 0.31 16.75 29.45
CA LEU A 303 -0.74 16.18 28.61
C LEU A 303 -1.96 15.75 29.45
N MET A 304 -1.70 15.03 30.55
CA MET A 304 -2.68 14.45 31.46
C MET A 304 -2.03 14.03 32.78
N THR A 305 -2.84 13.59 33.74
CA THR A 305 -2.41 12.95 34.98
C THR A 305 -2.95 11.52 35.09
N LEU A 306 -2.27 10.70 35.90
CA LEU A 306 -2.66 9.35 36.26
C LEU A 306 -2.98 9.37 37.78
N PRO A 307 -4.25 9.65 38.16
CA PRO A 307 -4.62 9.94 39.54
C PRO A 307 -4.81 8.68 40.40
N GLU A 308 -5.09 7.51 39.82
CA GLU A 308 -5.37 6.29 40.57
C GLU A 308 -4.17 5.34 40.62
N ALA A 309 -3.97 4.67 41.76
CA ALA A 309 -3.01 3.59 41.92
C ALA A 309 -3.73 2.25 41.64
N GLY A 310 -3.75 1.85 40.37
CA GLY A 310 -4.40 0.63 39.90
C GLY A 310 -3.63 -0.65 40.24
N PRO A 311 -4.10 -1.82 39.76
CA PRO A 311 -3.54 -3.13 40.13
C PRO A 311 -2.06 -3.30 39.78
N GLU A 312 -1.60 -2.71 38.67
CA GLU A 312 -0.26 -2.90 38.12
C GLU A 312 0.62 -1.64 38.19
N GLY A 313 0.01 -0.45 38.28
CA GLY A 313 0.72 0.83 38.39
C GLY A 313 -0.23 2.02 38.49
N PHE A 314 0.26 3.23 38.21
CA PHE A 314 -0.59 4.42 38.13
C PHE A 314 -1.37 4.45 36.81
N VAL A 315 -2.66 4.77 36.88
CA VAL A 315 -3.58 4.74 35.72
C VAL A 315 -4.43 6.00 35.64
N ALA A 316 -4.88 6.30 34.41
CA ALA A 316 -5.98 7.22 34.16
C ALA A 316 -7.30 6.60 34.64
N VAL A 317 -8.27 7.44 34.96
CA VAL A 317 -9.63 7.03 35.36
C VAL A 317 -10.65 7.45 34.30
N ASP A 318 -11.89 6.97 34.41
CA ASP A 318 -12.97 7.36 33.50
C ASP A 318 -13.12 8.89 33.45
N PRO A 319 -13.07 9.53 32.26
CA PRO A 319 -13.11 10.99 32.14
C PRO A 319 -14.37 11.63 32.72
N GLU A 320 -14.21 12.63 33.59
CA GLU A 320 -15.33 13.40 34.15
C GLU A 320 -15.40 14.81 33.52
N PRO A 321 -16.56 15.24 32.99
CA PRO A 321 -16.69 16.54 32.33
C PRO A 321 -16.63 17.70 33.33
N GLY A 322 -15.48 18.37 33.37
CA GLY A 322 -15.22 19.52 34.24
C GLY A 322 -15.41 20.87 33.56
N SER A 323 -15.71 21.90 34.35
CA SER A 323 -15.54 23.31 33.97
C SER A 323 -15.34 24.18 35.24
N PRO A 324 -14.35 23.86 36.09
CA PRO A 324 -14.07 24.65 37.28
C PRO A 324 -13.59 26.06 36.91
N ALA A 325 -13.66 26.99 37.86
CA ALA A 325 -13.21 28.38 37.66
C ALA A 325 -11.68 28.49 37.48
N VAL A 326 -10.94 27.47 37.92
CA VAL A 326 -9.50 27.26 37.74
C VAL A 326 -9.35 25.79 37.37
N LEU A 327 -8.73 25.49 36.22
CA LEU A 327 -8.72 24.11 35.68
C LEU A 327 -7.87 23.12 36.50
N VAL A 328 -6.74 23.57 37.05
CA VAL A 328 -5.89 22.78 37.96
C VAL A 328 -5.78 23.51 39.29
N GLU A 329 -6.09 22.83 40.38
CA GLU A 329 -6.14 23.43 41.71
C GLU A 329 -4.79 24.04 42.13
N GLY A 330 -4.82 25.31 42.58
CA GLY A 330 -3.64 26.08 42.96
C GLY A 330 -2.86 26.73 41.81
N ALA A 331 -3.34 26.65 40.56
CA ALA A 331 -2.72 27.33 39.41
C ALA A 331 -2.70 28.87 39.55
N ASP A 332 -3.65 29.44 40.30
CA ASP A 332 -3.78 30.87 40.62
C ASP A 332 -2.80 31.36 41.70
N ALA A 333 -2.22 30.46 42.50
CA ALA A 333 -1.27 30.78 43.57
C ALA A 333 0.20 30.93 43.09
N GLY A 334 0.46 30.75 41.80
CA GLY A 334 1.78 30.89 41.18
C GLY A 334 1.99 32.22 40.46
N VAL A 335 3.16 32.39 39.81
CA VAL A 335 3.39 33.51 38.89
C VAL A 335 2.57 33.26 37.62
N PRO A 336 1.63 34.15 37.25
CA PRO A 336 0.77 33.93 36.09
C PRO A 336 1.57 34.05 34.80
N MET A 337 1.39 33.08 33.92
CA MET A 337 1.99 33.05 32.59
C MET A 337 0.94 32.57 31.56
N ARG A 338 1.21 32.88 30.29
CA ARG A 338 0.42 32.38 29.16
C ARG A 338 1.35 31.64 28.23
N MET A 339 0.88 30.47 27.79
CA MET A 339 1.54 29.59 26.84
C MET A 339 0.70 29.57 25.56
N THR A 340 1.28 29.99 24.44
CA THR A 340 0.67 29.86 23.12
C THR A 340 1.30 28.66 22.42
N VAL A 341 0.47 27.71 22.02
CA VAL A 341 0.87 26.42 21.47
C VAL A 341 0.45 26.34 20.01
N ARG A 342 1.34 25.83 19.18
CA ARG A 342 1.10 25.48 17.78
C ARG A 342 1.51 24.03 17.57
N MET A 343 0.54 23.17 17.32
CA MET A 343 0.72 21.74 17.05
C MET A 343 1.48 21.50 15.74
N GLY A 344 2.27 20.42 15.69
CA GLY A 344 2.93 19.93 14.49
C GLY A 344 1.99 19.15 13.58
N ASN A 345 2.54 18.23 12.78
CA ASN A 345 1.75 17.31 11.95
C ASN A 345 1.39 16.03 12.74
N VAL A 346 0.75 16.22 13.90
CA VAL A 346 0.44 15.19 14.89
C VAL A 346 -1.07 15.14 15.16
N ARG A 347 -1.62 13.93 15.30
CA ARG A 347 -3.00 13.74 15.80
C ARG A 347 -2.98 13.62 17.32
N ALA A 348 -3.91 14.23 18.02
CA ALA A 348 -3.94 14.20 19.47
C ALA A 348 -5.37 14.02 19.99
N GLU A 349 -5.53 13.25 21.06
CA GLU A 349 -6.77 13.17 21.85
C GLU A 349 -6.75 14.13 23.04
N SER A 350 -5.56 14.56 23.45
CA SER A 350 -5.34 15.51 24.54
C SER A 350 -4.32 16.56 24.09
N LEU A 351 -4.51 17.82 24.47
CA LEU A 351 -3.64 18.93 24.05
C LEU A 351 -2.63 19.31 25.15
N PRO A 352 -1.38 19.65 24.80
CA PRO A 352 -0.35 20.00 25.78
C PRO A 352 -0.63 21.36 26.44
N MET A 353 -0.64 21.38 27.77
CA MET A 353 -0.98 22.51 28.62
C MET A 353 0.18 22.92 29.53
N PRO A 354 0.16 24.14 30.10
CA PRO A 354 1.00 24.49 31.24
C PRO A 354 0.83 23.48 32.39
N GLU A 355 1.91 23.21 33.13
CA GLU A 355 1.92 22.36 34.33
C GLU A 355 0.73 22.60 35.27
N ARG A 356 0.39 23.87 35.56
CA ARG A 356 -0.78 24.24 36.38
C ARG A 356 -1.68 25.18 35.60
N VAL A 357 -2.74 24.62 35.00
CA VAL A 357 -3.66 25.35 34.11
C VAL A 357 -4.65 26.19 34.92
N ALA A 358 -4.67 27.49 34.70
CA ALA A 358 -5.69 28.38 35.24
C ALA A 358 -6.91 28.47 34.32
N GLY A 359 -6.71 28.44 33.01
CA GLY A 359 -7.78 28.46 32.01
C GLY A 359 -7.25 28.46 30.58
N VAL A 360 -8.07 28.03 29.62
CA VAL A 360 -7.67 27.86 28.22
C VAL A 360 -8.65 28.52 27.24
N GLN A 361 -8.11 29.11 26.18
CA GLN A 361 -8.86 29.54 25.00
C GLN A 361 -9.01 28.32 24.09
N ALA A 362 -9.98 27.49 24.46
CA ALA A 362 -10.14 26.13 23.97
C ALA A 362 -10.54 26.10 22.47
N PRO A 363 -9.92 25.24 21.64
CA PRO A 363 -10.40 24.92 20.29
C PRO A 363 -11.84 24.39 20.28
N GLY A 364 -12.54 24.56 19.16
CA GLY A 364 -13.82 23.88 18.95
C GLY A 364 -13.67 22.36 19.05
N GLY A 365 -14.62 21.69 19.70
CA GLY A 365 -14.56 20.24 19.96
C GLY A 365 -13.64 19.81 21.10
N SER A 366 -13.07 20.75 21.88
CA SER A 366 -12.33 20.41 23.10
C SER A 366 -13.18 20.54 24.38
N SER A 367 -12.84 19.73 25.38
CA SER A 367 -13.50 19.66 26.69
C SER A 367 -12.49 19.33 27.78
N TRP A 368 -12.65 19.94 28.96
CA TRP A 368 -11.81 19.61 30.12
C TRP A 368 -12.29 18.31 30.78
N ASP A 369 -11.35 17.39 30.98
CA ASP A 369 -11.48 16.20 31.82
C ASP A 369 -10.93 16.54 33.21
N ASP A 370 -11.85 16.66 34.18
CA ASP A 370 -11.58 17.03 35.57
C ASP A 370 -10.89 15.90 36.34
N ALA A 371 -11.14 14.65 35.94
CA ALA A 371 -10.63 13.49 36.65
C ALA A 371 -9.14 13.26 36.35
N ASN A 372 -8.73 13.47 35.09
CA ASN A 372 -7.35 13.29 34.64
C ASN A 372 -6.59 14.60 34.41
N ASP A 373 -7.16 15.77 34.72
CA ASP A 373 -6.51 17.09 34.57
C ASP A 373 -6.03 17.35 33.11
N ALA A 374 -6.87 17.00 32.13
CA ALA A 374 -6.52 16.97 30.70
C ALA A 374 -7.49 17.78 29.82
N LEU A 375 -6.97 18.52 28.83
CA LEU A 375 -7.81 19.09 27.77
C LEU A 375 -8.00 18.07 26.65
N ARG A 376 -9.08 17.30 26.71
CA ARG A 376 -9.47 16.34 25.67
C ARG A 376 -9.97 17.08 24.43
N ILE A 377 -9.77 16.48 23.25
CA ILE A 377 -10.26 17.00 21.97
C ILE A 377 -10.93 15.88 21.17
N SER A 378 -12.06 16.19 20.54
CA SER A 378 -12.86 15.18 19.83
C SER A 378 -12.17 14.71 18.55
N ALA A 379 -12.31 13.41 18.25
CA ALA A 379 -11.58 12.74 17.17
C ALA A 379 -11.93 13.24 15.74
N ASP A 380 -12.99 14.03 15.59
CA ASP A 380 -13.37 14.72 14.35
C ASP A 380 -12.63 16.05 14.13
N VAL A 381 -11.91 16.56 15.14
CA VAL A 381 -11.15 17.81 15.04
C VAL A 381 -9.73 17.53 14.57
N ASP A 382 -9.33 18.17 13.48
CA ASP A 382 -7.96 18.10 12.99
C ASP A 382 -7.02 18.94 13.86
N THR A 383 -6.16 18.28 14.62
CA THR A 383 -5.16 18.91 15.50
C THR A 383 -3.90 19.38 14.76
N ARG A 384 -3.73 19.06 13.48
CA ARG A 384 -2.48 19.31 12.75
C ARG A 384 -2.35 20.79 12.39
N GLY A 385 -1.29 21.44 12.86
CA GLY A 385 -1.13 22.89 12.73
C GLY A 385 -2.11 23.72 13.59
N LEU A 386 -2.87 23.08 14.49
CA LEU A 386 -3.80 23.74 15.40
C LEU A 386 -3.05 24.70 16.34
N GLU A 387 -3.55 25.92 16.47
CA GLU A 387 -3.00 26.94 17.37
C GLU A 387 -4.02 27.29 18.46
N PHE A 388 -3.58 27.29 19.72
CA PHE A 388 -4.40 27.65 20.87
C PHE A 388 -3.57 28.34 21.96
N THR A 389 -4.23 28.84 22.99
CA THR A 389 -3.58 29.59 24.06
C THR A 389 -4.12 29.17 25.42
N ALA A 390 -3.22 28.76 26.30
CA ALA A 390 -3.51 28.42 27.68
C ALA A 390 -2.89 29.45 28.64
N SER A 391 -3.47 29.57 29.83
CA SER A 391 -2.98 30.40 30.93
C SER A 391 -2.84 29.54 32.18
N GLY A 392 -1.85 29.85 33.01
CA GLY A 392 -1.49 29.02 34.15
C GLY A 392 -0.32 29.59 34.95
N SER A 393 0.35 28.71 35.70
CA SER A 393 1.60 29.04 36.40
C SER A 393 2.54 27.83 36.45
N ARG A 394 3.83 28.09 36.71
CA ARG A 394 4.82 27.04 37.02
C ARG A 394 4.67 26.59 38.47
N SER A 395 5.00 25.34 38.78
CA SER A 395 5.19 24.88 40.16
C SER A 395 6.27 25.68 40.87
N ARG A 396 6.12 25.81 42.19
CA ARG A 396 7.15 26.41 43.05
C ARG A 396 8.31 25.42 43.21
N PRO A 397 9.59 25.87 43.20
CA PRO A 397 10.72 25.02 43.57
C PRO A 397 10.55 24.40 44.97
N LEU A 398 11.02 23.17 45.16
CA LEU A 398 10.83 22.40 46.40
C LEU A 398 11.45 23.08 47.63
N GLU A 399 12.51 23.87 47.43
CA GLU A 399 13.21 24.67 48.44
C GLU A 399 12.38 25.88 48.91
N SER A 400 11.37 26.28 48.13
CA SER A 400 10.50 27.43 48.39
C SER A 400 9.13 27.04 48.98
N LEU A 401 8.93 25.77 49.30
CA LEU A 401 7.71 25.30 49.95
C LEU A 401 7.58 25.88 51.38
N PRO A 402 6.35 26.20 51.84
CA PRO A 402 6.18 26.76 53.17
C PRO A 402 6.61 25.75 54.24
N ALA A 403 7.48 26.18 55.16
CA ALA A 403 8.08 25.27 56.15
C ALA A 403 7.04 24.57 57.03
N ASP A 404 5.96 25.27 57.43
CA ASP A 404 4.88 24.74 58.25
C ASP A 404 3.71 24.16 57.42
N ALA A 405 3.91 23.88 56.12
CA ALA A 405 2.82 23.40 55.27
C ALA A 405 2.33 22.01 55.67
N GLY A 406 1.02 21.91 55.87
CA GLY A 406 0.31 20.64 55.91
C GLY A 406 0.11 20.06 54.51
N SER A 407 -0.59 18.93 54.49
CA SER A 407 -1.23 18.42 53.30
C SER A 407 -2.56 17.83 53.73
N THR A 408 -3.65 18.55 53.46
CA THR A 408 -4.99 18.19 53.90
C THR A 408 -5.95 18.07 52.71
N GLY A 409 -6.87 17.11 52.79
CA GLY A 409 -7.73 16.76 51.67
C GLY A 409 -7.08 15.78 50.70
N HIS A 410 -7.73 15.59 49.55
CA HIS A 410 -7.26 14.73 48.45
C HIS A 410 -6.97 13.28 48.86
N ASP A 411 -7.67 12.76 49.87
CA ASP A 411 -7.46 11.40 50.43
C ASP A 411 -7.51 10.27 49.40
N ALA A 412 -8.25 10.44 48.28
CA ALA A 412 -8.25 9.50 47.16
C ALA A 412 -6.84 9.32 46.55
N TYR A 413 -6.05 10.40 46.51
CA TYR A 413 -4.66 10.44 46.07
C TYR A 413 -3.67 9.93 47.14
N LEU A 414 -4.15 9.35 48.25
CA LEU A 414 -3.36 8.53 49.19
C LEU A 414 -3.63 7.02 49.02
N ALA A 415 -4.67 6.62 48.30
CA ALA A 415 -5.04 5.22 48.14
C ALA A 415 -3.94 4.43 47.41
N MET A 416 -3.65 3.22 47.90
CA MET A 416 -2.67 2.31 47.31
C MET A 416 -3.19 0.86 47.44
N PRO A 417 -2.99 0.00 46.43
CA PRO A 417 -3.39 -1.41 46.49
C PRO A 417 -2.45 -2.22 47.39
N GLU A 418 -2.90 -3.39 47.84
CA GLU A 418 -2.09 -4.29 48.69
C GLU A 418 -0.78 -4.73 48.01
N ALA A 419 -0.78 -4.87 46.68
CA ALA A 419 0.41 -5.16 45.89
C ALA A 419 1.52 -4.09 46.03
N ALA A 420 1.17 -2.84 46.36
CA ALA A 420 2.12 -1.74 46.55
C ALA A 420 2.74 -1.68 47.96
N ALA A 421 2.44 -2.62 48.86
CA ALA A 421 2.82 -2.56 50.27
C ALA A 421 4.32 -2.33 50.52
N THR A 422 5.20 -2.87 49.67
CA THR A 422 6.66 -2.67 49.76
C THR A 422 7.05 -1.20 49.60
N ILE A 423 6.52 -0.53 48.57
CA ILE A 423 6.81 0.88 48.27
C ILE A 423 6.15 1.79 49.30
N VAL A 424 4.93 1.46 49.75
CA VAL A 424 4.26 2.15 50.84
C VAL A 424 5.09 2.09 52.13
N ALA A 425 5.63 0.92 52.48
CA ALA A 425 6.49 0.74 53.65
C ALA A 425 7.82 1.48 53.53
N GLN A 426 8.42 1.53 52.33
CA GLN A 426 9.62 2.33 52.07
C GLN A 426 9.34 3.83 52.23
N GLY A 427 8.24 4.35 51.66
CA GLY A 427 7.84 5.75 51.82
C GLY A 427 7.57 6.12 53.28
N ALA A 428 6.89 5.24 54.02
CA ALA A 428 6.67 5.41 55.46
C ALA A 428 7.97 5.39 56.29
N ALA A 429 9.01 4.68 55.84
CA ALA A 429 10.31 4.64 56.52
C ALA A 429 11.16 5.90 56.31
N LEU A 430 10.85 6.72 55.29
CA LEU A 430 11.51 8.01 55.04
C LEU A 430 11.01 9.14 55.95
N VAL A 431 9.93 8.90 56.71
CA VAL A 431 9.26 9.93 57.51
C VAL A 431 9.24 9.58 59.00
N HIS A 432 9.21 10.61 59.84
CA HIS A 432 9.03 10.46 61.29
C HIS A 432 7.99 11.43 61.84
N GLU A 433 7.53 11.18 63.07
CA GLU A 433 6.59 12.06 63.77
C GLU A 433 7.13 13.50 63.83
N GLY A 434 6.27 14.48 63.56
CA GLY A 434 6.62 15.90 63.51
C GLY A 434 7.08 16.44 62.14
N MET A 435 7.31 15.61 61.12
CA MET A 435 7.59 16.09 59.76
C MET A 435 6.36 16.74 59.09
N THR A 436 6.55 17.95 58.57
CA THR A 436 5.58 18.69 57.74
C THR A 436 5.45 18.08 56.34
N ALA A 437 4.43 18.43 55.56
CA ALA A 437 4.31 17.90 54.20
C ALA A 437 5.52 18.31 53.32
N ALA A 438 6.00 19.55 53.48
CA ALA A 438 7.20 20.02 52.80
C ALA A 438 8.47 19.23 53.19
N ASP A 439 8.61 18.82 54.45
CA ASP A 439 9.71 17.94 54.89
C ASP A 439 9.63 16.55 54.26
N ARG A 440 8.42 15.97 54.19
CA ARG A 440 8.21 14.63 53.61
C ARG A 440 8.46 14.61 52.11
N VAL A 441 8.00 15.62 51.38
CA VAL A 441 8.30 15.79 49.95
C VAL A 441 9.81 15.90 49.73
N ARG A 442 10.51 16.72 50.54
CA ARG A 442 11.98 16.83 50.48
C ARG A 442 12.69 15.53 50.84
N ALA A 443 12.19 14.75 51.80
CA ALA A 443 12.76 13.46 52.19
C ALA A 443 12.63 12.41 51.07
N VAL A 444 11.47 12.32 50.40
CA VAL A 444 11.27 11.42 49.24
C VAL A 444 12.13 11.85 48.05
N HIS A 445 12.14 13.14 47.72
CA HIS A 445 13.00 13.68 46.66
C HIS A 445 14.49 13.41 46.95
N GLY A 446 14.95 13.67 48.17
CA GLY A 446 16.32 13.37 48.61
C GLY A 446 16.66 11.89 48.45
N PHE A 447 15.81 10.97 48.93
CA PHE A 447 16.02 9.53 48.76
C PHE A 447 16.19 9.12 47.27
N MET A 448 15.37 9.69 46.39
CA MET A 448 15.38 9.40 44.95
C MET A 448 16.48 10.10 44.15
N THR A 449 17.21 11.05 44.74
CA THR A 449 18.25 11.84 44.05
C THR A 449 19.64 11.74 44.71
N GLU A 450 19.73 11.30 45.97
CA GLU A 450 20.99 11.07 46.67
C GLU A 450 21.61 9.71 46.33
N GLY A 451 22.86 9.75 45.87
CA GLY A 451 23.65 8.58 45.50
C GLY A 451 23.71 8.36 43.98
N LEU A 452 24.04 7.13 43.58
CA LEU A 452 24.09 6.75 42.17
C LEU A 452 22.70 6.26 41.73
N TRP A 453 22.04 7.09 40.93
CA TRP A 453 20.81 6.80 40.20
C TRP A 453 21.11 6.91 38.71
N ASN A 454 20.76 5.89 37.93
CA ASN A 454 21.09 5.79 36.52
C ASN A 454 19.84 5.95 35.65
N TYR A 455 19.94 6.74 34.58
CA TYR A 455 18.92 6.80 33.55
C TYR A 455 19.24 5.76 32.46
N SER A 456 18.27 4.93 32.10
CA SER A 456 18.42 3.91 31.05
C SER A 456 17.08 3.49 30.48
N GLU A 457 16.85 3.81 29.20
CA GLU A 457 15.75 3.30 28.37
C GLU A 457 15.99 1.84 27.93
N GLN A 458 17.25 1.40 27.90
CA GLN A 458 17.69 0.11 27.33
C GLN A 458 17.64 -1.05 28.34
N LEU A 459 17.07 -0.84 29.53
CA LEU A 459 17.09 -1.85 30.59
C LEU A 459 15.91 -2.81 30.41
N ASP A 460 16.18 -3.97 29.80
CA ASP A 460 15.31 -5.16 29.86
C ASP A 460 15.23 -5.67 31.31
N LEU A 461 14.41 -5.01 32.13
CA LEU A 461 13.93 -5.57 33.39
C LEU A 461 12.83 -6.58 33.04
N PRO A 462 13.05 -7.90 33.22
CA PRO A 462 12.04 -8.90 32.92
C PRO A 462 10.80 -8.63 33.78
N GLY A 463 9.72 -8.24 33.12
CA GLY A 463 8.72 -7.36 33.71
C GLY A 463 8.24 -6.37 32.64
N PHE A 464 8.86 -5.19 32.56
CA PHE A 464 8.28 -3.95 32.01
C PHE A 464 8.04 -3.89 30.47
N ALA A 465 6.78 -3.97 30.05
CA ALA A 465 6.26 -3.64 28.73
C ALA A 465 4.86 -2.97 28.84
N GLY A 466 4.83 -1.69 29.25
CA GLY A 466 3.60 -0.89 29.27
C GLY A 466 3.77 0.49 29.90
N ALA A 467 2.89 1.43 29.52
CA ALA A 467 2.74 2.75 30.15
C ALA A 467 2.53 2.68 31.67
N SER A 468 1.88 1.60 32.12
CA SER A 468 1.55 1.27 33.51
C SER A 468 2.76 0.80 34.32
N GLY A 469 3.74 0.18 33.67
CA GLY A 469 4.72 -0.66 34.33
C GLY A 469 4.14 -1.99 34.84
N ASP A 470 4.94 -3.04 34.81
CA ASP A 470 4.44 -4.41 34.91
C ASP A 470 4.41 -4.89 36.36
N GLY A 471 3.65 -4.14 37.17
CA GLY A 471 3.38 -4.44 38.56
C GLY A 471 4.24 -3.67 39.55
N TRP A 472 3.65 -3.45 40.72
CA TRP A 472 4.30 -2.87 41.90
C TRP A 472 5.58 -3.61 42.36
N GLU A 473 5.72 -4.89 42.02
CA GLU A 473 6.93 -5.69 42.28
C GLU A 473 8.12 -5.20 41.45
N ALA A 474 7.93 -4.96 40.15
CA ALA A 474 8.98 -4.45 39.29
C ALA A 474 9.36 -2.99 39.65
N LEU A 475 8.38 -2.19 40.08
CA LEU A 475 8.64 -0.84 40.61
C LEU A 475 9.43 -0.88 41.94
N ALA A 476 9.24 -1.90 42.78
CA ALA A 476 10.08 -2.12 43.96
C ALA A 476 11.50 -2.58 43.57
N GLY A 477 11.64 -3.44 42.56
CA GLY A 477 12.94 -3.84 41.99
C GLY A 477 13.71 -2.68 41.35
N PHE A 478 13.03 -1.68 40.79
CA PHE A 478 13.64 -0.42 40.35
C PHE A 478 14.28 0.36 41.51
N LEU A 479 13.65 0.41 42.69
CA LEU A 479 14.21 1.08 43.87
C LEU A 479 15.45 0.36 44.44
N GLU A 480 15.58 -0.95 44.21
CA GLU A 480 16.79 -1.71 44.54
C GLU A 480 17.92 -1.53 43.51
N THR A 481 17.58 -1.59 42.22
CA THR A 481 18.55 -1.49 41.10
C THR A 481 18.99 -0.06 40.78
N ARG A 482 18.16 0.94 41.12
CA ARG A 482 18.37 2.38 40.87
C ARG A 482 18.68 2.73 39.41
N SER A 483 18.14 1.96 38.46
CA SER A 483 18.33 2.17 37.03
C SER A 483 17.03 1.97 36.28
N GLY A 484 16.61 2.98 35.50
CA GLY A 484 15.36 2.96 34.74
C GLY A 484 15.16 4.27 33.96
N TYR A 485 13.97 4.46 33.39
CA TYR A 485 13.59 5.68 32.66
C TYR A 485 12.45 6.44 33.38
N CYS A 486 12.01 7.58 32.84
CA CYS A 486 11.15 8.57 33.54
C CYS A 486 9.88 8.00 34.21
N VAL A 487 9.18 7.03 33.61
CA VAL A 487 7.99 6.38 34.23
C VAL A 487 8.34 5.73 35.56
N HIS A 488 9.50 5.06 35.64
CA HIS A 488 9.94 4.41 36.87
C HIS A 488 10.18 5.44 37.99
N TYR A 489 10.91 6.53 37.67
CA TYR A 489 11.17 7.61 38.62
C TYR A 489 9.89 8.29 39.08
N ALA A 490 8.99 8.63 38.16
CA ALA A 490 7.70 9.26 38.46
C ALA A 490 6.80 8.37 39.33
N SER A 491 6.55 7.13 38.91
CA SER A 491 5.69 6.18 39.62
C SER A 491 6.25 5.79 40.99
N ALA A 492 7.57 5.58 41.11
CA ALA A 492 8.19 5.28 42.39
C ALA A 492 8.10 6.49 43.34
N THR A 493 8.34 7.70 42.83
CA THR A 493 8.23 8.94 43.63
C THR A 493 6.80 9.15 44.12
N ALA A 494 5.80 8.98 43.25
CA ALA A 494 4.39 9.09 43.63
C ALA A 494 3.99 8.00 44.67
N GLY A 495 4.44 6.76 44.50
CA GLY A 495 4.20 5.68 45.46
C GLY A 495 4.86 5.92 46.83
N LEU A 496 6.10 6.41 46.85
CA LEU A 496 6.82 6.77 48.07
C LEU A 496 6.18 7.97 48.77
N LEU A 497 5.70 8.98 48.03
CA LEU A 497 4.95 10.12 48.58
C LEU A 497 3.63 9.67 49.24
N ARG A 498 2.87 8.78 48.58
CA ARG A 498 1.65 8.18 49.16
C ARG A 498 1.98 7.39 50.44
N GLY A 499 3.05 6.60 50.43
CA GLY A 499 3.56 5.90 51.63
C GLY A 499 4.00 6.85 52.76
N ALA A 500 4.54 8.01 52.42
CA ALA A 500 4.86 9.10 53.35
C ALA A 500 3.61 9.87 53.85
N GLY A 501 2.41 9.53 53.37
CA GLY A 501 1.17 10.22 53.73
C GLY A 501 1.06 11.62 53.09
N VAL A 502 1.60 11.79 51.88
CA VAL A 502 1.42 12.98 51.04
C VAL A 502 0.60 12.57 49.80
N PRO A 503 -0.56 13.17 49.52
CA PRO A 503 -1.35 12.89 48.34
C PRO A 503 -0.53 13.21 47.10
N ALA A 504 -0.41 12.26 46.19
CA ALA A 504 0.47 12.37 45.03
C ALA A 504 -0.12 11.69 43.80
N ARG A 505 0.31 12.10 42.61
CA ARG A 505 -0.11 11.54 41.31
C ARG A 505 1.04 11.55 40.32
N VAL A 506 0.95 10.70 39.29
CA VAL A 506 1.87 10.76 38.15
C VAL A 506 1.29 11.70 37.09
N VAL A 507 2.16 12.39 36.37
CA VAL A 507 1.82 13.30 35.28
C VAL A 507 2.58 12.85 34.04
N VAL A 508 1.88 12.79 32.90
CA VAL A 508 2.47 12.48 31.59
C VAL A 508 2.43 13.75 30.76
N GLY A 509 3.51 14.03 30.04
CA GLY A 509 3.68 15.25 29.28
C GLY A 509 5.01 15.31 28.56
N PHE A 510 5.60 16.50 28.53
CA PHE A 510 6.83 16.80 27.83
C PHE A 510 7.77 17.69 28.65
N LEU A 511 9.07 17.46 28.47
CA LEU A 511 10.12 18.41 28.82
C LEU A 511 10.01 19.69 27.98
N PRO A 512 10.74 20.76 28.34
CA PRO A 512 10.60 22.05 27.66
C PRO A 512 10.99 22.08 26.18
N GLY A 513 11.65 21.05 25.65
CA GLY A 513 12.14 21.00 24.29
C GLY A 513 13.41 21.81 24.04
N SER A 514 13.70 22.02 22.76
CA SER A 514 14.83 22.81 22.28
C SER A 514 14.42 24.27 22.03
N GLU A 515 15.29 25.23 22.36
CA GLU A 515 15.06 26.65 22.08
C GLU A 515 15.08 26.92 20.57
N ILE A 516 14.06 27.62 20.08
CA ILE A 516 13.96 28.07 18.68
C ILE A 516 13.71 29.58 18.62
N ARG A 517 13.82 30.16 17.41
CA ARG A 517 13.55 31.58 17.20
C ARG A 517 12.09 31.93 17.54
N GLY A 518 11.87 32.50 18.72
CA GLY A 518 10.57 32.97 19.20
C GLY A 518 9.78 31.95 20.04
N GLY A 519 10.44 30.93 20.58
CA GLY A 519 9.80 29.93 21.43
C GLY A 519 10.62 28.66 21.61
N TRP A 520 9.94 27.55 21.79
CA TRP A 520 10.49 26.23 22.07
C TRP A 520 9.87 25.20 21.12
N ALA A 521 10.65 24.23 20.66
CA ALA A 521 10.21 23.11 19.83
C ALA A 521 10.32 21.81 20.62
N VAL A 522 9.20 21.08 20.68
CA VAL A 522 9.03 19.87 21.48
C VAL A 522 8.82 18.69 20.53
N SER A 523 9.58 17.62 20.75
CA SER A 523 9.56 16.39 19.94
C SER A 523 9.10 15.16 20.72
N THR A 524 9.11 13.98 20.10
CA THR A 524 8.82 12.70 20.76
C THR A 524 9.87 12.35 21.80
N ASN A 525 11.14 12.71 21.57
CA ASN A 525 12.21 12.50 22.55
C ASN A 525 12.06 13.37 23.82
N ASP A 526 11.27 14.44 23.76
CA ASP A 526 10.93 15.26 24.94
C ASP A 526 9.81 14.65 25.80
N MET A 527 9.19 13.54 25.38
CA MET A 527 8.11 12.91 26.16
C MET A 527 8.60 12.44 27.52
N HIS A 528 7.87 12.80 28.58
CA HIS A 528 8.37 12.68 29.95
C HIS A 528 7.25 12.48 30.97
N ALA A 529 7.61 11.87 32.10
CA ALA A 529 6.71 11.67 33.23
C ALA A 529 7.35 12.18 34.53
N TRP A 530 6.54 12.79 35.39
CA TRP A 530 6.96 13.28 36.71
C TRP A 530 5.89 13.00 37.77
N ALA A 531 6.25 13.10 39.05
CA ALA A 531 5.29 13.06 40.15
C ALA A 531 4.85 14.48 40.54
N GLU A 532 3.61 14.62 40.99
CA GLU A 532 3.13 15.81 41.71
C GLU A 532 2.69 15.44 43.12
N ALA A 533 3.00 16.31 44.08
CA ALA A 533 2.56 16.24 45.47
C ALA A 533 1.60 17.39 45.78
N TRP A 534 0.55 17.11 46.57
CA TRP A 534 -0.30 18.14 47.14
C TRP A 534 0.34 18.74 48.40
N VAL A 535 0.40 20.07 48.49
CA VAL A 535 0.94 20.78 49.65
C VAL A 535 0.08 22.03 49.95
N ASP A 536 -0.41 22.15 51.19
CA ASP A 536 -1.32 23.22 51.59
C ASP A 536 -0.71 24.61 51.32
N GLY A 537 -1.44 25.47 50.59
CA GLY A 537 -0.98 26.83 50.22
C GLY A 537 0.11 26.90 49.14
N ALA A 538 0.56 25.75 48.61
CA ALA A 538 1.38 25.66 47.40
C ALA A 538 0.64 25.03 46.21
N GLY A 539 -0.41 24.24 46.48
CA GLY A 539 -1.21 23.51 45.50
C GLY A 539 -0.53 22.19 45.10
N TRP A 540 -0.78 21.74 43.88
CA TRP A 540 0.05 20.70 43.27
C TRP A 540 1.46 21.22 42.96
N VAL A 541 2.47 20.43 43.33
CA VAL A 541 3.90 20.74 43.22
C VAL A 541 4.61 19.59 42.54
N ARG A 542 5.28 19.83 41.41
CA ARG A 542 6.12 18.83 40.75
C ARG A 542 7.31 18.42 41.63
N VAL A 543 7.44 17.10 41.79
CA VAL A 543 8.55 16.40 42.42
C VAL A 543 9.26 15.61 41.32
N GLU A 544 10.18 16.28 40.63
CA GLU A 544 11.02 15.65 39.62
C GLU A 544 12.17 14.92 40.29
N THR A 545 12.42 13.67 39.91
CA THR A 545 13.48 12.83 40.48
C THR A 545 14.31 12.12 39.42
N THR A 546 13.96 12.27 38.14
CA THR A 546 14.68 11.66 37.02
C THR A 546 16.05 12.34 36.85
N PRO A 547 17.19 11.61 36.88
CA PRO A 547 18.51 12.20 36.72
C PRO A 547 18.65 13.02 35.43
N GLY A 548 19.09 14.27 35.54
CA GLY A 548 19.26 15.20 34.42
C GLY A 548 17.99 15.98 34.02
N ALA A 549 16.79 15.42 34.24
CA ALA A 549 15.55 16.13 33.97
C ALA A 549 15.37 17.31 34.95
N GLY A 550 14.94 18.46 34.43
CA GLY A 550 14.53 19.61 35.25
C GLY A 550 15.57 20.70 35.52
N THR A 551 16.78 20.64 34.95
CA THR A 551 17.77 21.74 35.05
C THR A 551 17.60 22.84 33.98
N GLY A 552 16.72 22.64 32.99
CA GLY A 552 16.62 23.50 31.81
C GLY A 552 17.78 23.31 30.82
N VAL A 553 18.65 22.32 31.04
CA VAL A 553 19.66 21.88 30.08
C VAL A 553 19.10 20.68 29.32
N VAL A 554 19.07 20.80 28.00
CA VAL A 554 18.72 19.71 27.07
C VAL A 554 19.67 18.52 27.33
N SER A 555 19.13 17.31 27.41
CA SER A 555 19.96 16.10 27.52
C SER A 555 20.86 16.01 26.27
N PRO A 556 22.20 16.05 26.40
CA PRO A 556 23.05 16.15 25.24
C PRO A 556 23.17 14.79 24.54
N GLU A 557 22.37 14.58 23.50
CA GLU A 557 22.73 13.62 22.46
C GLU A 557 24.12 14.00 21.90
N GLY A 558 25.04 13.02 21.88
CA GLY A 558 26.39 13.22 21.36
C GLY A 558 27.49 13.46 22.39
N ALA A 559 27.51 12.70 23.49
CA ALA A 559 28.74 12.43 24.22
C ALA A 559 29.33 11.09 23.76
N ASP A 560 30.38 11.13 22.94
CA ASP A 560 31.18 9.95 22.59
C ASP A 560 31.58 9.20 23.87
N ILE A 561 31.23 7.91 23.93
CA ILE A 561 31.70 7.02 25.00
C ILE A 561 33.22 7.00 24.91
N THR A 562 33.88 7.71 25.82
CA THR A 562 35.34 7.85 25.85
C THR A 562 35.91 6.78 26.79
N PRO A 563 36.39 5.62 26.30
CA PRO A 563 37.16 4.71 27.13
C PRO A 563 38.53 5.33 27.43
N SER A 564 38.84 5.52 28.71
CA SER A 564 40.17 5.90 29.21
C SER A 564 40.84 4.67 29.87
N PRO A 565 42.18 4.61 30.00
CA PRO A 565 43.03 4.22 28.86
C PRO A 565 44.09 3.13 29.20
N THR A 566 44.46 2.29 28.23
CA THR A 566 45.69 1.46 28.26
C THR A 566 46.10 1.06 26.82
N PRO A 567 47.36 0.72 26.53
CA PRO A 567 48.27 1.66 25.87
C PRO A 567 48.66 1.29 24.42
N GLU A 568 49.36 2.24 23.80
CA GLU A 568 49.96 2.28 22.46
C GLU A 568 50.83 1.03 22.07
N PRO A 569 51.03 0.77 20.75
CA PRO A 569 52.06 1.53 20.01
C PRO A 569 51.79 1.88 18.52
N THR A 570 51.99 3.18 18.20
CA THR A 570 52.94 3.71 17.19
C THR A 570 52.63 3.69 15.67
N GLU A 571 52.91 4.87 15.05
CA GLU A 571 53.12 5.19 13.61
C GLU A 571 51.87 5.23 12.68
N SER A 572 51.61 6.26 11.85
CA SER A 572 52.40 7.48 11.48
C SER A 572 51.51 8.68 11.07
N GLU A 573 52.01 9.90 11.26
CA GLU A 573 51.69 11.16 10.54
C GLU A 573 52.88 11.52 9.61
N PRO A 574 52.93 12.61 8.80
CA PRO A 574 51.94 13.68 8.50
C PRO A 574 51.65 13.75 6.96
N GLU A 575 51.00 14.73 6.29
CA GLU A 575 51.02 16.21 6.35
C GLU A 575 49.74 16.88 5.74
N PRO A 576 49.52 18.21 5.95
CA PRO A 576 48.26 18.91 5.67
C PRO A 576 48.27 19.76 4.36
N THR A 577 47.11 20.32 3.97
CA THR A 577 47.03 21.56 3.14
C THR A 577 45.72 22.33 3.32
N GLU A 578 45.85 23.51 3.92
CA GLU A 578 45.22 24.83 3.67
C GLU A 578 43.78 25.00 3.14
N ALA A 579 43.03 25.87 3.84
CA ALA A 579 41.95 26.70 3.30
C ALA A 579 42.50 28.08 2.84
N PRO A 580 41.70 28.90 2.14
CA PRO A 580 41.64 30.30 2.56
C PRO A 580 40.22 30.92 2.59
N SER A 581 40.00 31.83 3.55
CA SER A 581 38.80 32.67 3.70
C SER A 581 38.93 34.04 3.04
N ALA A 582 37.80 34.73 2.83
CA ALA A 582 37.52 36.18 3.07
C ALA A 582 36.50 36.78 2.06
N PRO A 583 35.85 37.94 2.31
CA PRO A 583 35.39 38.53 3.59
C PRO A 583 33.93 39.09 3.52
N PRO A 584 33.32 39.51 4.67
CA PRO A 584 32.08 40.30 4.70
C PRO A 584 32.27 41.73 5.27
N THR A 585 31.47 42.73 4.84
CA THR A 585 31.22 44.01 5.58
C THR A 585 30.04 44.82 4.95
N PRO A 586 29.42 45.80 5.66
CA PRO A 586 27.96 46.06 5.54
C PRO A 586 27.57 47.54 5.28
N GLY A 587 26.26 47.86 5.30
CA GLY A 587 25.80 49.17 5.81
C GLY A 587 24.55 49.85 5.21
N ALA A 588 23.51 49.95 6.05
CA ALA A 588 22.58 51.09 6.23
C ALA A 588 21.58 51.56 5.12
N THR A 589 20.29 51.45 5.47
CA THR A 589 19.14 52.27 5.03
C THR A 589 19.24 53.73 5.52
N PRO A 590 18.53 54.73 4.96
CA PRO A 590 17.16 55.01 5.44
C PRO A 590 16.14 55.62 4.43
N SER A 591 14.88 55.69 4.91
CA SER A 591 13.75 56.54 4.46
C SER A 591 12.82 56.09 3.33
N ALA A 592 11.55 55.88 3.70
CA ALA A 592 10.37 55.77 2.81
C ALA A 592 9.78 57.17 2.51
N PRO A 593 8.79 57.31 1.59
CA PRO A 593 7.41 56.85 1.83
C PRO A 593 6.74 56.14 0.63
N ALA A 594 5.61 55.49 0.91
CA ALA A 594 4.70 54.89 -0.06
C ALA A 594 3.37 55.69 -0.17
N PRO A 595 2.40 55.35 -1.04
CA PRO A 595 2.46 54.49 -2.22
C PRO A 595 2.03 55.22 -3.51
N SER A 596 2.19 54.59 -4.67
CA SER A 596 1.38 54.89 -5.86
C SER A 596 1.18 53.61 -6.68
N GLU A 597 -0.05 53.35 -7.06
CA GLU A 597 -0.43 52.15 -7.81
C GLU A 597 0.27 52.10 -9.16
N THR A 598 0.93 51.00 -9.47
CA THR A 598 1.30 50.62 -10.84
C THR A 598 1.21 49.11 -10.93
N ALA A 599 0.49 48.63 -11.94
CA ALA A 599 0.06 47.25 -12.04
C ALA A 599 1.23 46.26 -12.08
N ALA A 600 1.07 45.14 -11.37
CA ALA A 600 1.89 43.96 -11.60
C ALA A 600 1.68 43.45 -13.04
N PRO A 601 2.70 42.87 -13.71
CA PRO A 601 2.53 42.30 -15.04
C PRO A 601 1.53 41.15 -14.98
N GLN A 602 0.45 41.25 -15.76
CA GLN A 602 -0.42 40.11 -16.01
C GLN A 602 0.39 39.03 -16.74
N ALA A 603 0.29 37.78 -16.27
CA ALA A 603 0.83 36.64 -17.01
C ALA A 603 0.21 36.59 -18.43
N PRO A 604 0.96 36.20 -19.47
CA PRO A 604 0.39 36.02 -20.80
C PRO A 604 -0.77 35.02 -20.75
N GLY A 605 -1.91 35.38 -21.35
CA GLY A 605 -3.09 34.52 -21.38
C GLY A 605 -2.79 33.19 -22.08
N ALA A 606 -3.29 32.09 -21.53
CA ALA A 606 -3.07 30.73 -22.03
C ALA A 606 -3.96 30.38 -23.25
N ASP A 607 -4.16 31.34 -24.17
CA ASP A 607 -5.11 31.23 -25.28
C ASP A 607 -4.45 30.97 -26.65
N ASP A 608 -3.12 31.10 -26.77
CA ASP A 608 -2.36 30.83 -28.02
C ASP A 608 -1.77 29.40 -28.11
N ALA A 609 -2.51 28.41 -27.58
CA ALA A 609 -2.24 27.01 -27.89
C ALA A 609 -2.77 26.68 -29.30
N LEU A 610 -1.86 26.43 -30.26
CA LEU A 610 -2.16 26.14 -31.68
C LEU A 610 -3.12 24.95 -31.93
N VAL A 611 -3.44 24.15 -30.91
CA VAL A 611 -4.44 23.07 -30.97
C VAL A 611 -5.22 23.05 -29.65
N ASP A 612 -6.55 23.16 -29.74
CA ASP A 612 -7.45 23.02 -28.59
C ASP A 612 -7.23 21.63 -27.92
N PRO A 613 -6.91 21.57 -26.61
CA PRO A 613 -6.70 20.30 -25.91
C PRO A 613 -7.94 19.40 -25.88
N ALA A 614 -9.16 19.96 -25.97
CA ALA A 614 -10.39 19.17 -26.11
C ALA A 614 -10.47 18.51 -27.50
N LEU A 615 -10.10 19.23 -28.56
CA LEU A 615 -10.01 18.68 -29.91
C LEU A 615 -8.92 17.60 -30.01
N LEU A 616 -7.74 17.82 -29.41
CA LEU A 616 -6.67 16.82 -29.38
C LEU A 616 -7.11 15.53 -28.68
N ARG A 617 -7.78 15.64 -27.51
CA ARG A 617 -8.37 14.48 -26.80
C ARG A 617 -9.39 13.75 -27.67
N ALA A 618 -10.29 14.48 -28.34
CA ALA A 618 -11.28 13.87 -29.24
C ALA A 618 -10.63 13.14 -30.43
N VAL A 619 -9.57 13.71 -31.03
CA VAL A 619 -8.80 13.09 -32.12
C VAL A 619 -8.07 11.84 -31.63
N LEU A 620 -7.46 11.85 -30.44
CA LEU A 620 -6.79 10.68 -29.86
C LEU A 620 -7.78 9.54 -29.54
N ILE A 621 -8.96 9.86 -29.00
CA ILE A 621 -10.03 8.88 -28.77
C ILE A 621 -10.52 8.29 -30.11
N ALA A 622 -10.74 9.13 -31.13
CA ALA A 622 -11.12 8.67 -32.46
C ALA A 622 -10.05 7.77 -33.09
N LEU A 623 -8.77 8.10 -32.94
CA LEU A 623 -7.64 7.29 -33.41
C LEU A 623 -7.56 5.94 -32.68
N ALA A 624 -7.79 5.92 -31.36
CA ALA A 624 -7.80 4.70 -30.56
C ALA A 624 -8.97 3.77 -30.96
N VAL A 625 -10.18 4.32 -31.14
CA VAL A 625 -11.33 3.56 -31.65
C VAL A 625 -11.06 3.02 -33.07
N LEU A 626 -10.48 3.83 -33.95
CA LEU A 626 -10.07 3.40 -35.30
C LEU A 626 -9.05 2.26 -35.24
N LEU A 627 -8.06 2.33 -34.33
CA LEU A 627 -7.04 1.30 -34.14
C LEU A 627 -7.65 -0.03 -33.64
N VAL A 628 -8.57 0.02 -32.68
CA VAL A 628 -9.31 -1.17 -32.19
C VAL A 628 -10.15 -1.80 -33.30
N LEU A 629 -10.82 -0.99 -34.14
CA LEU A 629 -11.58 -1.48 -35.29
C LEU A 629 -10.68 -2.01 -36.42
N ALA A 630 -9.48 -1.46 -36.59
CA ALA A 630 -8.50 -1.92 -37.58
C ALA A 630 -7.72 -3.17 -37.14
N LEU A 631 -7.66 -3.45 -35.83
CA LEU A 631 -6.86 -4.51 -35.24
C LEU A 631 -7.09 -5.90 -35.89
N PRO A 632 -8.32 -6.40 -36.11
CA PRO A 632 -8.52 -7.71 -36.74
C PRO A 632 -7.98 -7.76 -38.16
N ALA A 633 -8.07 -6.66 -38.91
CA ALA A 633 -7.51 -6.55 -40.26
C ALA A 633 -5.96 -6.55 -40.23
N ILE A 634 -5.36 -5.86 -39.25
CA ILE A 634 -3.89 -5.84 -39.03
C ILE A 634 -3.39 -7.25 -38.69
N VAL A 635 -3.98 -7.93 -37.70
CA VAL A 635 -3.62 -9.32 -37.34
C VAL A 635 -3.76 -10.24 -38.54
N ARG A 636 -4.84 -10.12 -39.30
CA ARG A 636 -5.10 -10.94 -40.50
C ARG A 636 -4.10 -10.68 -41.62
N ALA A 637 -3.58 -9.45 -41.75
CA ALA A 637 -2.52 -9.08 -42.70
C ALA A 637 -1.15 -9.63 -42.26
N VAL A 638 -0.81 -9.56 -40.98
CA VAL A 638 0.42 -10.14 -40.42
C VAL A 638 0.42 -11.66 -40.55
N GLN A 639 -0.68 -12.34 -40.17
CA GLN A 639 -0.82 -13.80 -40.36
C GLN A 639 -0.62 -14.22 -41.82
N ARG A 640 -1.16 -13.44 -42.77
CA ARG A 640 -0.97 -13.67 -44.21
C ARG A 640 0.49 -13.55 -44.62
N ALA A 641 1.18 -12.48 -44.20
CA ALA A 641 2.60 -12.29 -44.49
C ALA A 641 3.46 -13.43 -43.91
N VAL A 642 3.15 -13.88 -42.69
CA VAL A 642 3.82 -15.03 -42.06
C VAL A 642 3.53 -16.35 -42.78
N ARG A 643 2.30 -16.57 -43.27
CA ARG A 643 1.96 -17.75 -44.09
C ARG A 643 2.72 -17.75 -45.41
N LEU A 644 2.72 -16.66 -46.17
CA LEU A 644 3.37 -16.59 -47.49
C LEU A 644 4.91 -16.79 -47.41
N ARG A 645 5.54 -16.42 -46.28
CA ARG A 645 6.95 -16.76 -45.99
C ARG A 645 7.24 -18.26 -45.91
N ARG A 646 6.23 -19.14 -45.82
CA ARG A 646 6.37 -20.61 -45.84
C ARG A 646 6.24 -21.22 -47.25
N GLY A 647 6.25 -20.40 -48.30
CA GLY A 647 6.13 -20.86 -49.69
C GLY A 647 4.79 -21.53 -49.97
N ALA A 648 4.79 -22.55 -50.84
CA ALA A 648 3.57 -23.17 -51.35
C ALA A 648 2.60 -23.74 -50.28
N PRO A 649 3.04 -24.48 -49.24
CA PRO A 649 2.15 -24.91 -48.14
C PRO A 649 1.48 -23.74 -47.42
N GLY A 650 2.25 -22.66 -47.20
CA GLY A 650 1.78 -21.42 -46.62
C GLY A 650 0.69 -20.75 -47.45
N GLY A 651 0.92 -20.61 -48.76
CA GLY A 651 -0.06 -20.10 -49.72
C GLY A 651 -1.37 -20.91 -49.72
N TRP A 652 -1.28 -22.23 -49.63
CA TRP A 652 -2.45 -23.11 -49.55
C TRP A 652 -3.27 -22.89 -48.27
N SER A 653 -2.61 -22.76 -47.11
CA SER A 653 -3.29 -22.42 -45.84
C SER A 653 -4.01 -21.06 -45.90
N GLU A 654 -3.45 -20.08 -46.62
CA GLU A 654 -4.05 -18.75 -46.79
C GLU A 654 -5.29 -18.76 -47.72
N LEU A 655 -5.34 -19.66 -48.72
CA LEU A 655 -6.54 -19.89 -49.53
C LEU A 655 -7.66 -20.55 -48.70
N ARG A 656 -7.34 -21.56 -47.89
CA ARG A 656 -8.27 -22.18 -46.93
C ARG A 656 -8.83 -21.15 -45.96
N ALA A 657 -7.96 -20.32 -45.38
CA ALA A 657 -8.35 -19.24 -44.49
C ALA A 657 -9.25 -18.21 -45.18
N THR A 658 -8.94 -17.80 -46.41
CA THR A 658 -9.76 -16.83 -47.16
C THR A 658 -11.15 -17.37 -47.50
N LEU A 659 -11.28 -18.66 -47.83
CA LEU A 659 -12.60 -19.29 -48.01
C LEU A 659 -13.41 -19.33 -46.71
N ALA A 660 -12.77 -19.65 -45.58
CA ALA A 660 -13.41 -19.60 -44.28
C ALA A 660 -13.84 -18.16 -43.93
N ASP A 661 -13.00 -17.17 -44.23
CA ASP A 661 -13.30 -15.75 -43.99
C ASP A 661 -14.54 -15.26 -44.75
N LEU A 662 -14.71 -15.75 -45.99
CA LEU A 662 -15.88 -15.46 -46.83
C LEU A 662 -17.10 -16.36 -46.53
N GLY A 663 -17.05 -17.12 -45.42
CA GLY A 663 -18.16 -17.90 -44.91
C GLY A 663 -18.42 -19.22 -45.64
N ALA A 664 -17.40 -19.83 -46.26
CA ALA A 664 -17.42 -21.21 -46.73
C ALA A 664 -16.78 -22.13 -45.68
N ALA A 665 -17.59 -22.63 -44.74
CA ALA A 665 -17.12 -23.52 -43.67
C ALA A 665 -16.89 -24.95 -44.19
N LEU A 666 -15.63 -25.29 -44.45
CA LEU A 666 -15.21 -26.66 -44.78
C LEU A 666 -14.77 -27.40 -43.49
N PRO A 667 -15.02 -28.73 -43.38
CA PRO A 667 -14.45 -29.58 -42.32
C PRO A 667 -12.93 -29.71 -42.42
N ASP A 668 -12.25 -29.99 -41.32
CA ASP A 668 -10.79 -30.10 -41.31
C ASP A 668 -10.26 -31.36 -42.04
N SER A 669 -11.13 -32.35 -42.28
CA SER A 669 -10.88 -33.52 -43.12
C SER A 669 -10.95 -33.25 -44.63
N THR A 670 -11.19 -32.00 -45.06
CA THR A 670 -11.32 -31.64 -46.47
C THR A 670 -10.00 -31.83 -47.22
N THR A 671 -9.98 -32.73 -48.21
CA THR A 671 -8.79 -33.02 -49.01
C THR A 671 -8.39 -31.82 -49.88
N PRO A 672 -7.12 -31.72 -50.32
CA PRO A 672 -6.69 -30.63 -51.20
C PRO A 672 -7.54 -30.48 -52.48
N GLY A 673 -7.94 -31.60 -53.09
CA GLY A 673 -8.84 -31.61 -54.25
C GLY A 673 -10.25 -31.09 -53.93
N GLN A 674 -10.82 -31.45 -52.77
CA GLN A 674 -12.14 -30.93 -52.34
C GLN A 674 -12.10 -29.42 -52.06
N LEU A 675 -11.00 -28.92 -51.48
CA LEU A 675 -10.80 -27.48 -51.28
C LEU A 675 -10.62 -26.73 -52.61
N GLN A 676 -9.87 -27.30 -53.57
CA GLN A 676 -9.75 -26.71 -54.91
C GLN A 676 -11.11 -26.67 -55.63
N ALA A 677 -11.90 -27.74 -55.57
CA ALA A 677 -13.24 -27.77 -56.15
C ALA A 677 -14.17 -26.71 -55.50
N ALA A 678 -14.03 -26.47 -54.19
CA ALA A 678 -14.76 -25.43 -53.48
C ALA A 678 -14.33 -24.00 -53.88
N ILE A 679 -13.08 -23.78 -54.27
CA ILE A 679 -12.60 -22.53 -54.89
C ILE A 679 -13.17 -22.41 -56.31
N ALA A 680 -12.97 -23.44 -57.14
CA ALA A 680 -13.37 -23.46 -58.56
C ALA A 680 -14.87 -23.20 -58.76
N ALA A 681 -15.72 -23.71 -57.88
CA ALA A 681 -17.17 -23.45 -57.90
C ALA A 681 -17.56 -21.98 -57.58
N ARG A 682 -16.61 -21.09 -57.31
CA ARG A 682 -16.82 -19.70 -56.87
C ARG A 682 -16.02 -18.65 -57.64
N VAL A 683 -15.16 -19.05 -58.59
CA VAL A 683 -14.26 -18.12 -59.30
C VAL A 683 -14.18 -18.43 -60.78
N GLU A 684 -13.75 -17.47 -61.58
CA GLU A 684 -13.55 -17.62 -63.02
C GLU A 684 -12.46 -18.65 -63.37
N PRO A 685 -12.42 -19.17 -64.62
CA PRO A 685 -11.48 -20.22 -65.03
C PRO A 685 -9.99 -19.87 -64.83
N THR A 686 -9.61 -18.60 -64.96
CA THR A 686 -8.23 -18.12 -64.74
C THR A 686 -7.81 -18.23 -63.27
N ALA A 687 -8.69 -17.83 -62.35
CA ALA A 687 -8.48 -18.00 -60.91
C ALA A 687 -8.58 -19.48 -60.49
N THR A 688 -9.39 -20.29 -61.18
CA THR A 688 -9.43 -21.75 -60.98
C THR A 688 -8.08 -22.39 -61.34
N ALA A 689 -7.48 -22.02 -62.47
CA ALA A 689 -6.15 -22.49 -62.85
C ALA A 689 -5.05 -22.01 -61.88
N ALA A 690 -5.16 -20.79 -61.36
CA ALA A 690 -4.25 -20.28 -60.33
C ALA A 690 -4.36 -21.07 -59.00
N SER A 691 -5.58 -21.39 -58.53
CA SER A 691 -5.76 -22.16 -57.30
C SER A 691 -5.26 -23.61 -57.44
N ASP A 692 -5.35 -24.20 -58.63
CA ASP A 692 -4.80 -25.52 -58.90
C ASP A 692 -3.26 -25.53 -58.95
N ARG A 693 -2.62 -24.46 -59.46
CA ARG A 693 -1.16 -24.28 -59.35
C ARG A 693 -0.70 -24.22 -57.89
N VAL A 694 -1.39 -23.46 -57.04
CA VAL A 694 -1.07 -23.41 -55.59
C VAL A 694 -1.28 -24.77 -54.94
N ARG A 695 -2.36 -25.51 -55.28
CA ARG A 695 -2.60 -26.87 -54.80
C ARG A 695 -1.44 -27.80 -55.16
N LEU A 696 -1.09 -27.88 -56.45
CA LEU A 696 -0.04 -28.76 -56.95
C LEU A 696 1.35 -28.41 -56.38
N ALA A 697 1.64 -27.12 -56.18
CA ALA A 697 2.88 -26.69 -55.53
C ALA A 697 2.92 -27.09 -54.05
N ALA A 698 1.80 -26.98 -53.33
CA ALA A 698 1.70 -27.40 -51.94
C ALA A 698 1.77 -28.93 -51.77
N GLU A 699 1.10 -29.70 -52.64
CA GLU A 699 1.18 -31.17 -52.66
C GLU A 699 2.61 -31.65 -52.94
N ARG A 700 3.31 -31.07 -53.93
CA ARG A 700 4.73 -31.40 -54.19
C ARG A 700 5.64 -31.07 -53.01
N ALA A 701 5.37 -29.99 -52.28
CA ALA A 701 6.14 -29.61 -51.10
C ALA A 701 5.91 -30.52 -49.87
N VAL A 702 5.01 -31.51 -49.94
CA VAL A 702 4.87 -32.60 -48.95
C VAL A 702 5.77 -33.79 -49.31
N PHE A 703 5.90 -34.13 -50.60
CA PHE A 703 6.63 -35.33 -51.06
C PHE A 703 8.08 -35.07 -51.49
N ASP A 704 8.47 -33.80 -51.68
CA ASP A 704 9.80 -33.39 -52.16
C ASP A 704 10.21 -32.03 -51.56
N ALA A 705 11.46 -31.60 -51.83
CA ALA A 705 11.94 -30.24 -51.63
C ALA A 705 11.36 -29.25 -52.66
N GLY A 706 10.03 -29.25 -52.81
CA GLY A 706 9.29 -28.28 -53.63
C GLY A 706 9.51 -26.83 -53.16
N PRO A 707 9.02 -25.83 -53.92
CA PRO A 707 9.34 -24.42 -53.69
C PRO A 707 8.78 -23.90 -52.35
N ARG A 708 9.61 -24.02 -51.31
CA ARG A 708 9.47 -23.40 -49.99
C ARG A 708 10.00 -21.96 -49.98
N GLU A 709 10.53 -21.49 -51.11
CA GLU A 709 10.97 -20.09 -51.30
C GLU A 709 9.79 -19.11 -51.14
N PRO A 710 9.94 -18.05 -50.32
CA PRO A 710 8.95 -16.98 -50.23
C PRO A 710 8.69 -16.33 -51.59
N GLY A 711 7.43 -16.05 -51.92
CA GLY A 711 7.04 -15.39 -53.18
C GLY A 711 6.62 -16.35 -54.30
N ALA A 712 7.03 -17.63 -54.27
CA ALA A 712 6.83 -18.58 -55.37
C ALA A 712 5.36 -18.84 -55.77
N VAL A 713 4.39 -18.54 -54.90
CA VAL A 713 2.95 -18.68 -55.15
C VAL A 713 2.16 -17.40 -54.87
N ASP A 714 2.83 -16.29 -54.55
CA ASP A 714 2.19 -15.09 -53.99
C ASP A 714 1.30 -14.37 -55.01
N ASP A 715 1.64 -14.41 -56.30
CA ASP A 715 0.79 -13.88 -57.37
C ASP A 715 -0.49 -14.68 -57.57
N ASP A 716 -0.38 -16.02 -57.59
CA ASP A 716 -1.53 -16.91 -57.71
C ASP A 716 -2.45 -16.81 -56.50
N VAL A 717 -1.89 -16.79 -55.28
CA VAL A 717 -2.68 -16.57 -54.05
C VAL A 717 -3.33 -15.18 -54.06
N ARG A 718 -2.66 -14.13 -54.54
CA ARG A 718 -3.27 -12.80 -54.70
C ARG A 718 -4.40 -12.80 -55.74
N ALA A 719 -4.24 -13.47 -56.87
CA ALA A 719 -5.25 -13.56 -57.92
C ALA A 719 -6.51 -14.29 -57.42
N VAL A 720 -6.35 -15.51 -56.88
CA VAL A 720 -7.47 -16.32 -56.34
C VAL A 720 -8.23 -15.57 -55.26
N ARG A 721 -7.52 -14.85 -54.37
CA ARG A 721 -8.18 -14.09 -53.28
C ARG A 721 -8.93 -12.86 -53.77
N ARG A 722 -8.49 -12.19 -54.84
CA ARG A 722 -9.27 -11.12 -55.50
C ARG A 722 -10.53 -11.68 -56.13
N ALA A 723 -10.43 -12.79 -56.86
CA ALA A 723 -11.56 -13.47 -57.49
C ALA A 723 -12.62 -13.92 -56.46
N LEU A 724 -12.19 -14.62 -55.39
CA LEU A 724 -13.08 -15.02 -54.28
C LEU A 724 -13.76 -13.82 -53.60
N ALA A 725 -13.05 -12.70 -53.44
CA ALA A 725 -13.63 -11.48 -52.90
C ALA A 725 -14.64 -10.85 -53.86
N GLN A 726 -14.37 -10.79 -55.16
CA GLN A 726 -15.28 -10.25 -56.19
C GLN A 726 -16.55 -11.10 -56.34
N ALA A 727 -16.44 -12.41 -56.25
CA ALA A 727 -17.57 -13.35 -56.25
C ALA A 727 -18.40 -13.34 -54.94
N SER A 728 -17.95 -12.62 -53.91
CA SER A 728 -18.62 -12.54 -52.61
C SER A 728 -19.39 -11.23 -52.44
N PRO A 729 -20.60 -11.24 -51.86
CA PRO A 729 -21.38 -10.03 -51.63
C PRO A 729 -20.64 -9.06 -50.70
N TRP A 730 -20.89 -7.75 -50.89
CA TRP A 730 -20.15 -6.67 -50.22
C TRP A 730 -20.14 -6.78 -48.69
N TRP A 731 -21.24 -7.23 -48.07
CA TRP A 731 -21.33 -7.43 -46.62
C TRP A 731 -20.43 -8.58 -46.12
N ARG A 732 -20.22 -9.65 -46.91
CA ARG A 732 -19.26 -10.71 -46.57
C ARG A 732 -17.83 -10.23 -46.68
N ARG A 733 -17.51 -9.38 -47.66
CA ARG A 733 -16.21 -8.73 -47.76
C ARG A 733 -15.94 -7.84 -46.55
N LEU A 734 -16.95 -7.08 -46.11
CA LEU A 734 -16.86 -6.23 -44.92
C LEU A 734 -16.63 -7.07 -43.65
N LEU A 735 -17.43 -8.12 -43.42
CA LEU A 735 -17.26 -9.04 -42.29
C LEU A 735 -15.90 -9.76 -42.32
N ALA A 736 -15.46 -10.24 -43.48
CA ALA A 736 -14.13 -10.87 -43.66
C ALA A 736 -12.95 -9.91 -43.39
N THR A 737 -13.20 -8.60 -43.34
CA THR A 737 -12.18 -7.59 -43.03
C THR A 737 -12.25 -7.15 -41.56
N LEU A 738 -13.46 -6.94 -41.02
CA LEU A 738 -13.66 -6.48 -39.64
C LEU A 738 -13.60 -7.60 -38.59
N LEU A 739 -14.12 -8.79 -38.89
CA LEU A 739 -14.21 -9.94 -37.98
C LEU A 739 -13.94 -11.25 -38.75
N PRO A 740 -12.70 -11.49 -39.23
CA PRO A 740 -12.40 -12.65 -40.08
C PRO A 740 -12.59 -13.99 -39.32
N PRO A 741 -13.51 -14.88 -39.74
CA PRO A 741 -13.67 -16.22 -39.15
C PRO A 741 -12.39 -17.04 -38.99
N SER A 742 -11.38 -16.86 -39.83
CA SER A 742 -10.11 -17.58 -39.71
C SER A 742 -9.29 -17.18 -38.48
N LEU A 743 -9.47 -15.99 -37.89
CA LEU A 743 -8.78 -15.62 -36.65
C LEU A 743 -9.17 -16.56 -35.48
N VAL A 744 -10.43 -17.01 -35.45
CA VAL A 744 -10.97 -17.88 -34.39
C VAL A 744 -10.51 -19.35 -34.57
N ARG A 745 -10.11 -19.77 -35.78
CA ARG A 745 -9.71 -21.17 -36.07
C ARG A 745 -8.21 -21.46 -35.90
N VAL A 746 -7.36 -20.46 -35.65
CA VAL A 746 -5.89 -20.58 -35.76
C VAL A 746 -5.19 -21.06 -34.45
N ILE A 747 -5.95 -21.44 -33.43
CA ILE A 747 -5.40 -21.99 -32.17
C ILE A 747 -5.09 -23.50 -32.27
N ALA A 748 -5.47 -24.16 -33.38
CA ALA A 748 -4.87 -25.44 -33.77
C ALA A 748 -3.62 -25.19 -34.64
N PRO A 749 -2.41 -25.59 -34.21
CA PRO A 749 -1.28 -25.66 -35.13
C PRO A 749 -1.59 -26.69 -36.22
N ASP A 750 -1.04 -26.49 -37.43
CA ASP A 750 -0.90 -27.58 -38.39
C ASP A 750 -0.24 -28.76 -37.66
N ARG A 751 -0.77 -29.96 -37.87
CA ARG A 751 -0.03 -31.16 -37.51
C ARG A 751 1.14 -31.25 -38.47
N ASP A 752 2.34 -31.02 -37.97
CA ASP A 752 3.53 -31.57 -38.60
C ASP A 752 3.37 -33.10 -38.59
N ASP A 753 2.98 -33.66 -39.73
CA ASP A 753 3.15 -35.08 -40.05
C ASP A 753 4.65 -35.35 -40.31
N ASP A 754 5.45 -35.17 -39.26
CA ASP A 754 6.78 -35.77 -39.18
C ASP A 754 6.59 -37.27 -38.95
N GLY A 755 6.74 -38.04 -40.03
CA GLY A 755 6.44 -39.46 -40.04
C GLY A 755 7.35 -40.30 -39.13
N ARG A 756 6.73 -41.12 -38.27
CA ARG A 756 7.24 -42.39 -37.76
C ARG A 756 6.10 -43.39 -37.58
#